data_AF-A0A968SSV5-F1
#
_entry.id   AF-A0A968SSV5-F1
#
_cell.length_a   1.000
_cell.length_b   1.000
_cell.length_c   1.000
_cell.angle_alpha   90.00
_cell.angle_beta   90.00
_cell.angle_gamma   90.00
#
_symmetry.space_group_name_H-M   'P 1'
#
loop_
_entity.id
_entity.type
_entity.pdbx_description
1 polymer ?
#
loop_
_entity_poly.entity_id
_entity_poly.type
_entity_poly.pdbx_seq_one_letter_code
_entity_poly.pdbx_strand_id
1 'polypeptide(L)'
;MSKDRIIIKGAREHNLKGVDVELPRDRMIVLTGVSGSGKSSLAFDTLYAEGQRRYVESLSSYARQFLGQMEKPKVDLIEGLSPAIAIEQKSASKNPRSTVGTVTEIYDYLRLLYARVGVQHCHQCGRAVSSQSAQQMVDRVLSLPAGTRFMILAPLVSQRKGEYKDIFAEAKAEGFVRVRVDGEIRDLSDEIKLNKKVKHSIEVVVDRLAMPAAETRERKSEGGSGFAQNNAGSEWDAFVTRLTDSMEQALRVGEGSVIVSVQNREPRTENQEPQAENPTEGKNDRTVLGSTMLSSPEEWLMSEANTCTNCGISFPELSPQMFSFNSPQGACSQCAGLGTRLEVDATLLVPNPALSIHDGAVVYWGEMRKKKDSWGYKALTSISMHYGFSMDTPWEELTQQHRDIVIFGSGRERIKFTWQNENGGRGEFLRPWEGVASEIRRRFMQTSSDSQREFYTEYMSEQPCPACAGARLRPESLAVRVADRSIRDIGQMNINSAHDWMLAITGEDSGFRIQDSEGAQSTTTATGLETASSATSSDPLVLDERQLEIAGEILKEIRERLSFLRNVGLHYLTLERPAPTLSGGEAQRIRLASQIGSGLVGVMYILDEPSIGLHQRDNRKLLNSLLRLRDLGNTLIVVEHDLETMQAADWIVDFGPGAGVKGGEVVAAGPPGVIEQSKESLTGAYLSGRLAIDVPPQRRRPLAVNPDGPGPAPRIIPVRSKAKRSKGEKASTPVQYIEGWVALEGATLNNLHDVSVRFPLGTFVTVTGVSGSGKSSLITETLFPALANKLNKAQLKPGPYRELSGLEHLDKVIDIDQQPIGRTPRSNPATYVKLFDILRQLFADTPEAKLRGYEAGRFSFNVKGGRCEACEGNGEIKIDMQFLADVWVRCNECKGRRYNRETLQVRYKGKTIADVLDMDVQTALEFFDNVPRVRRILQTLHDVGLDYIKLGQPATTLSGGEAQRVKLAKELARVATGRTVYILDEPTTGLHFADVQHLLRVLHRLVDAGNTVVVIEHNLDVVKTADWVIDMGPEGGDGGGYVVAQGTPEEIARVEGSHTGAFLRDLLLHDVERQAAGARPERRWGAVCCAPTHRAPPVGGAVGRGGRRRGYARRAWPWRYACGA
;
A
#
# COMPACT_ATOMS: atom_id res chain seq x y z
N MET A 1 -8.68 39.21 23.15
CA MET A 1 -9.88 38.47 22.74
C MET A 1 -9.49 37.63 21.53
N SER A 2 -9.47 36.31 21.64
CA SER A 2 -9.32 35.45 20.46
C SER A 2 -10.47 35.75 19.52
N LYS A 3 -10.19 36.05 18.25
CA LYS A 3 -11.25 36.22 17.26
C LYS A 3 -11.94 34.87 17.09
N ASP A 4 -13.28 34.82 17.26
CA ASP A 4 -14.10 33.60 17.10
C ASP A 4 -14.21 33.11 15.65
N ARG A 5 -13.45 33.72 14.73
CA ARG A 5 -13.47 33.46 13.29
C ARG A 5 -12.06 33.44 12.73
N ILE A 6 -11.86 32.62 11.70
CA ILE A 6 -10.71 32.65 10.81
C ILE A 6 -11.07 33.59 9.66
N ILE A 7 -10.29 34.65 9.47
CA ILE A 7 -10.55 35.67 8.44
C ILE A 7 -9.47 35.53 7.38
N ILE A 8 -9.89 35.27 6.14
CA ILE A 8 -9.03 35.20 4.97
C ILE A 8 -9.37 36.38 4.05
N LYS A 9 -8.36 37.14 3.64
CA LYS A 9 -8.49 38.26 2.70
C LYS A 9 -7.54 38.10 1.51
N GLY A 10 -8.10 38.25 0.32
CA GLY A 10 -7.35 38.30 -0.94
C GLY A 10 -6.57 37.02 -1.26
N ALA A 11 -7.14 35.83 -1.01
CA ALA A 11 -6.48 34.58 -1.39
C ALA A 11 -6.45 34.41 -2.92
N ARG A 12 -5.26 34.15 -3.47
CA ARG A 12 -4.95 34.10 -4.92
C ARG A 12 -4.10 32.90 -5.32
N GLU A 13 -4.07 31.86 -4.48
CA GLU A 13 -3.33 30.66 -4.83
C GLU A 13 -4.01 29.95 -6.01
N HIS A 14 -3.22 29.45 -6.96
CA HIS A 14 -3.69 28.84 -8.20
C HIS A 14 -4.73 29.67 -8.98
N ASN A 15 -6.00 29.27 -8.96
CA ASN A 15 -7.10 29.91 -9.69
C ASN A 15 -7.99 30.80 -8.81
N LEU A 16 -7.70 30.95 -7.51
CA LEU A 16 -8.48 31.79 -6.60
C LEU A 16 -8.42 33.27 -7.05
N LYS A 17 -9.58 33.94 -7.08
CA LYS A 17 -9.72 35.30 -7.63
C LYS A 17 -9.75 36.38 -6.54
N GLY A 18 -8.80 36.33 -5.61
CA GLY A 18 -8.77 37.27 -4.48
C GLY A 18 -9.90 36.99 -3.50
N VAL A 19 -10.06 35.72 -3.12
CA VAL A 19 -11.17 35.27 -2.27
C VAL A 19 -11.04 35.85 -0.86
N ASP A 20 -12.13 36.47 -0.43
CA ASP A 20 -12.38 36.91 0.94
C ASP A 20 -13.41 35.98 1.56
N VAL A 21 -13.06 35.31 2.66
CA VAL A 21 -14.00 34.42 3.36
C VAL A 21 -13.75 34.42 4.85
N GLU A 22 -14.84 34.38 5.62
CA GLU A 22 -14.82 34.23 7.07
C GLU A 22 -15.33 32.84 7.44
N LEU A 23 -14.56 32.13 8.26
CA LEU A 23 -14.88 30.78 8.70
C LEU A 23 -15.09 30.77 10.23
N PRO A 24 -16.17 30.17 10.74
CA PRO A 24 -16.39 30.07 12.18
C PRO A 24 -15.38 29.11 12.83
N ARG A 25 -14.80 29.51 13.96
CA ARG A 25 -13.94 28.59 14.75
C ARG A 25 -14.78 27.57 15.51
N ASP A 26 -14.14 26.46 15.86
CA ASP A 26 -14.68 25.38 16.68
C ASP A 26 -15.95 24.76 16.08
N ARG A 27 -16.00 24.77 14.74
CA ARG A 27 -17.08 24.24 13.91
C ARG A 27 -16.53 23.26 12.87
N MET A 28 -17.42 22.41 12.37
CA MET A 28 -17.20 21.59 11.19
C MET A 28 -17.62 22.37 9.95
N ILE A 29 -16.63 22.83 9.19
CA ILE A 29 -16.78 23.58 7.95
C ILE A 29 -16.56 22.62 6.77
N VAL A 30 -17.50 22.57 5.83
CA VAL A 30 -17.36 21.80 4.60
C VAL A 30 -17.08 22.73 3.42
N LEU A 31 -16.01 22.47 2.68
CA LEU A 31 -15.74 23.13 1.40
C LEU A 31 -16.23 22.22 0.27
N THR A 32 -17.07 22.76 -0.61
CA THR A 32 -17.70 21.98 -1.69
C THR A 32 -17.74 22.77 -3.01
N GLY A 33 -18.24 22.13 -4.07
CA GLY A 33 -18.28 22.65 -5.43
C GLY A 33 -17.54 21.76 -6.45
N VAL A 34 -17.60 22.11 -7.74
CA VAL A 34 -17.10 21.24 -8.83
C VAL A 34 -15.59 20.94 -8.78
N SER A 35 -15.15 19.85 -9.43
CA SER A 35 -13.74 19.47 -9.57
C SER A 35 -12.94 20.63 -10.18
N GLY A 36 -11.86 21.07 -9.52
CA GLY A 36 -11.07 22.22 -9.98
C GLY A 36 -11.65 23.60 -9.70
N SER A 37 -12.68 23.73 -8.85
CA SER A 37 -13.27 25.03 -8.48
C SER A 37 -12.40 25.90 -7.54
N GLY A 38 -11.36 25.34 -6.92
CA GLY A 38 -10.44 26.04 -6.01
C GLY A 38 -10.51 25.60 -4.53
N LYS A 39 -11.28 24.54 -4.21
CA LYS A 39 -11.45 24.00 -2.84
C LYS A 39 -10.10 23.66 -2.19
N SER A 40 -9.32 22.79 -2.83
CA SER A 40 -8.01 22.33 -2.34
C SER A 40 -6.99 23.47 -2.30
N SER A 41 -7.10 24.44 -3.22
CA SER A 41 -6.24 25.63 -3.23
C SER A 41 -6.47 26.52 -2.01
N LEU A 42 -7.70 26.63 -1.51
CA LEU A 42 -7.95 27.31 -0.24
C LEU A 42 -7.58 26.43 0.96
N ALA A 43 -8.00 25.16 0.99
CA ALA A 43 -7.80 24.27 2.12
C ALA A 43 -6.31 23.94 2.36
N PHE A 44 -5.64 23.36 1.36
CA PHE A 44 -4.30 22.81 1.52
C PHE A 44 -3.22 23.83 1.15
N ASP A 45 -3.32 24.44 -0.02
CA ASP A 45 -2.26 25.33 -0.54
C ASP A 45 -2.25 26.70 0.15
N THR A 46 -3.35 27.09 0.80
CA THR A 46 -3.44 28.36 1.55
C THR A 46 -3.52 28.13 3.05
N LEU A 47 -4.59 27.53 3.57
CA LEU A 47 -4.84 27.44 5.03
C LEU A 47 -3.90 26.48 5.75
N TYR A 48 -3.78 25.25 5.25
CA TYR A 48 -2.85 24.28 5.83
C TYR A 48 -1.40 24.76 5.69
N ALA A 49 -1.00 25.20 4.50
CA ALA A 49 0.34 25.71 4.24
C ALA A 49 0.72 26.86 5.19
N GLU A 50 -0.15 27.85 5.38
CA GLU A 50 0.11 28.94 6.35
C GLU A 50 0.09 28.45 7.80
N GLY A 51 -0.83 27.55 8.16
CA GLY A 51 -0.97 27.04 9.52
C GLY A 51 0.24 26.22 9.96
N GLN A 52 0.69 25.32 9.09
CA GLN A 52 1.90 24.53 9.29
C GLN A 52 3.15 25.43 9.31
N ARG A 53 3.30 26.32 8.33
CA ARG A 53 4.47 27.21 8.22
C ARG A 53 4.63 28.06 9.47
N ARG A 54 3.57 28.76 9.92
CA ARG A 54 3.62 29.61 11.12
C ARG A 54 3.98 28.83 12.38
N TYR A 55 3.49 27.60 12.51
CA TYR A 55 3.82 26.73 13.63
C TYR A 55 5.29 26.26 13.58
N VAL A 56 5.76 25.74 12.44
CA VAL A 56 7.13 25.22 12.31
C VAL A 56 8.18 26.34 12.40
N GLU A 57 7.88 27.55 11.92
CA GLU A 57 8.73 28.75 12.09
C GLU A 57 8.92 29.18 13.56
N SER A 58 8.10 28.65 14.47
CA SER A 58 8.23 28.89 15.90
C SER A 58 9.11 27.85 16.62
N LEU A 59 9.38 26.69 15.99
CA LEU A 59 10.12 25.60 16.63
C LEU A 59 11.62 25.89 16.83
N SER A 60 12.27 26.54 15.85
CA SER A 60 13.68 26.93 15.96
C SER A 60 14.06 28.05 14.99
N SER A 61 15.14 28.76 15.30
CA SER A 61 15.75 29.75 14.38
C SER A 61 16.22 29.10 13.07
N TYR A 62 16.73 27.87 13.13
CA TYR A 62 17.14 27.08 11.97
C TYR A 62 15.96 26.77 11.05
N ALA A 63 14.86 26.25 11.60
CA ALA A 63 13.64 25.95 10.83
C ALA A 63 13.08 27.22 10.17
N ARG A 64 13.11 28.36 10.87
CA ARG A 64 12.69 29.65 10.33
C ARG A 64 13.54 30.12 9.15
N GLN A 65 14.87 29.97 9.22
CA GLN A 65 15.75 30.33 8.12
C GLN A 65 15.51 29.45 6.89
N PHE A 66 15.29 28.16 7.11
CA PHE A 66 15.04 27.19 6.05
C PHE A 66 13.68 27.42 5.37
N LEU A 67 12.60 27.53 6.15
CA LEU A 67 11.24 27.78 5.64
C LEU A 67 11.10 29.16 5.00
N GLY A 68 11.92 30.13 5.40
CA GLY A 68 11.98 31.44 4.75
C GLY A 68 12.40 31.39 3.28
N GLN A 69 13.00 30.29 2.81
CA GLN A 69 13.35 30.07 1.40
C GLN A 69 12.20 29.49 0.57
N MET A 70 11.13 29.01 1.21
CA MET A 70 9.96 28.47 0.53
C MET A 70 9.06 29.61 0.02
N GLU A 71 8.38 29.39 -1.10
CA GLU A 71 7.39 30.32 -1.61
C GLU A 71 6.19 30.35 -0.65
N LYS A 72 5.84 31.55 -0.17
CA LYS A 72 4.67 31.73 0.71
C LYS A 72 3.38 31.67 -0.11
N PRO A 73 2.29 31.12 0.44
CA PRO A 73 0.97 31.19 -0.18
C PRO A 73 0.57 32.63 -0.52
N LYS A 74 -0.07 32.81 -1.67
CA LYS A 74 -0.49 34.12 -2.20
C LYS A 74 -1.78 34.57 -1.52
N VAL A 75 -1.64 35.24 -0.38
CA VAL A 75 -2.75 35.79 0.40
C VAL A 75 -2.36 37.14 0.98
N ASP A 76 -3.32 38.08 1.07
CA ASP A 76 -3.05 39.40 1.64
C ASP A 76 -3.00 39.36 3.17
N LEU A 77 -4.00 38.71 3.78
CA LEU A 77 -4.10 38.59 5.22
C LEU A 77 -4.81 37.31 5.61
N ILE A 78 -4.26 36.61 6.61
CA ILE A 78 -4.97 35.56 7.34
C ILE A 78 -4.82 35.78 8.84
N GLU A 79 -5.95 35.95 9.52
CA GLU A 79 -6.07 36.13 10.97
C GLU A 79 -6.88 35.02 11.62
N GLY A 80 -6.62 34.77 12.92
CA GLY A 80 -7.35 33.76 13.68
C GLY A 80 -6.94 32.31 13.38
N LEU A 81 -5.85 32.10 12.64
CA LEU A 81 -5.36 30.78 12.24
C LEU A 81 -4.79 29.98 13.43
N SER A 82 -5.16 28.71 13.52
CA SER A 82 -4.62 27.74 14.48
C SER A 82 -3.52 26.88 13.84
N PRO A 83 -2.68 26.18 14.63
CA PRO A 83 -1.82 25.12 14.09
C PRO A 83 -2.66 24.13 13.28
N ALA A 84 -2.19 23.80 12.07
CA ALA A 84 -2.96 23.02 11.11
C ALA A 84 -2.39 21.61 10.93
N ILE A 85 -3.26 20.61 10.88
CA ILE A 85 -2.91 19.22 10.56
C ILE A 85 -3.75 18.78 9.36
N ALA A 86 -3.08 18.41 8.27
CA ALA A 86 -3.72 17.87 7.09
C ALA A 86 -3.82 16.33 7.16
N ILE A 87 -5.01 15.81 6.84
CA ILE A 87 -5.33 14.40 6.71
C ILE A 87 -5.74 14.16 5.25
N GLU A 88 -4.71 14.08 4.38
CA GLU A 88 -4.83 13.84 2.94
C GLU A 88 -4.74 12.34 2.59
N GLN A 89 -5.19 11.99 1.39
CA GLN A 89 -5.03 10.67 0.79
C GLN A 89 -3.61 10.40 0.25
N LYS A 90 -2.58 10.61 1.07
CA LYS A 90 -1.23 10.24 0.67
C LYS A 90 -1.07 8.73 0.76
N SER A 91 -0.33 8.17 -0.20
CA SER A 91 0.03 6.75 -0.19
C SER A 91 0.60 6.36 1.17
N ALA A 92 0.11 5.27 1.74
CA ALA A 92 0.63 4.71 2.98
C ALA A 92 2.16 4.53 2.91
N SER A 93 2.79 4.48 4.07
CA SER A 93 4.25 4.24 4.16
C SER A 93 4.63 3.04 3.30
N LYS A 94 5.54 3.25 2.34
CA LYS A 94 6.04 2.20 1.44
C LYS A 94 7.01 1.24 2.12
N ASN A 95 7.32 1.47 3.39
CA ASN A 95 8.23 0.63 4.13
C ASN A 95 7.54 -0.71 4.46
N PRO A 96 8.06 -1.86 3.98
CA PRO A 96 7.44 -3.18 4.22
C PRO A 96 7.44 -3.58 5.70
N ARG A 97 8.29 -2.96 6.52
CA ARG A 97 8.29 -3.15 7.98
C ARG A 97 7.16 -2.40 8.68
N SER A 98 6.50 -1.45 8.02
CA SER A 98 5.37 -0.74 8.60
C SER A 98 4.10 -1.59 8.50
N THR A 99 3.37 -1.69 9.61
CA THR A 99 2.08 -2.38 9.72
C THR A 99 1.02 -1.44 10.28
N VAL A 100 -0.25 -1.83 10.23
CA VAL A 100 -1.35 -1.11 10.90
C VAL A 100 -1.03 -0.89 12.39
N GLY A 101 -0.54 -1.93 13.08
CA GLY A 101 -0.20 -1.87 14.50
C GLY A 101 0.94 -0.90 14.82
N THR A 102 1.93 -0.75 13.93
CA THR A 102 3.02 0.23 14.14
C THR A 102 2.59 1.66 13.80
N VAL A 103 1.75 1.86 12.78
CA VAL A 103 1.27 3.21 12.40
C VAL A 103 0.32 3.77 13.45
N THR A 104 -0.45 2.90 14.10
CA THR A 104 -1.39 3.24 15.17
C THR A 104 -0.75 3.23 16.56
N GLU A 105 0.53 2.86 16.67
CA GLU A 105 1.29 2.62 17.91
C GLU A 105 0.66 1.57 18.85
N ILE A 106 -0.44 0.91 18.46
CA ILE A 106 -1.05 -0.18 19.24
C ILE A 106 -0.02 -1.28 19.49
N TYR A 107 0.79 -1.59 18.47
CA TYR A 107 1.85 -2.58 18.60
C TYR A 107 2.88 -2.15 19.64
N ASP A 108 3.19 -0.85 19.78
CA ASP A 108 4.14 -0.37 20.77
C ASP A 108 3.65 -0.61 22.21
N TYR A 109 2.34 -0.39 22.45
CA TYR A 109 1.69 -0.71 23.72
C TYR A 109 1.57 -2.22 23.95
N LEU A 110 1.32 -3.02 22.90
CA LEU A 110 1.36 -4.49 23.01
C LEU A 110 2.74 -4.97 23.46
N ARG A 111 3.84 -4.41 22.93
CA ARG A 111 5.19 -4.75 23.39
C ARG A 111 5.40 -4.43 24.88
N LEU A 112 4.84 -3.32 25.36
CA LEU A 112 4.89 -2.96 26.77
C LEU A 112 4.07 -3.94 27.62
N LEU A 113 2.85 -4.28 27.19
CA LEU A 113 1.98 -5.25 27.85
C LEU A 113 2.70 -6.61 28.02
N TYR A 114 3.20 -7.17 26.92
CA TYR A 114 3.90 -8.47 26.93
C TYR A 114 5.19 -8.44 27.74
N ALA A 115 5.90 -7.32 27.79
CA ALA A 115 7.11 -7.20 28.61
C ALA A 115 6.80 -7.11 30.12
N ARG A 116 5.62 -6.59 30.50
CA ARG A 116 5.26 -6.34 31.91
C ARG A 116 4.48 -7.48 32.56
N VAL A 117 3.54 -8.08 31.83
CA VAL A 117 2.65 -9.13 32.38
C VAL A 117 2.76 -10.47 31.66
N GLY A 118 3.59 -10.56 30.60
CA GLY A 118 3.74 -11.78 29.82
C GLY A 118 4.44 -12.90 30.60
N VAL A 119 3.87 -14.10 30.51
CA VAL A 119 4.46 -15.33 31.05
C VAL A 119 5.33 -15.95 29.96
N GLN A 120 6.63 -16.06 30.23
CA GLN A 120 7.56 -16.66 29.27
C GLN A 120 7.43 -18.19 29.27
N HIS A 121 7.34 -18.79 28.08
CA HIS A 121 7.37 -20.24 27.90
C HIS A 121 8.62 -20.65 27.13
N CYS A 122 9.03 -21.90 27.30
CA CYS A 122 10.12 -22.46 26.53
C CYS A 122 9.67 -22.71 25.09
N HIS A 123 10.35 -22.10 24.10
CA HIS A 123 10.02 -22.29 22.68
C HIS A 123 10.31 -23.72 22.15
N GLN A 124 10.95 -24.59 22.93
CA GLN A 124 11.20 -25.99 22.56
C GLN A 124 10.18 -26.97 23.16
N CYS A 125 9.87 -26.85 24.46
CA CYS A 125 8.99 -27.80 25.15
C CYS A 125 7.65 -27.20 25.61
N GLY A 126 7.42 -25.91 25.40
CA GLY A 126 6.15 -25.23 25.72
C GLY A 126 5.85 -25.03 27.21
N ARG A 127 6.71 -25.49 28.13
CA ARG A 127 6.51 -25.28 29.58
C ARG A 127 6.78 -23.84 29.97
N ALA A 128 6.01 -23.33 30.94
CA ALA A 128 6.28 -22.04 31.55
C ALA A 128 7.70 -22.03 32.13
N VAL A 129 8.44 -20.97 31.84
CA VAL A 129 9.78 -20.74 32.40
C VAL A 129 9.59 -20.37 33.86
N SER A 130 10.34 -21.04 34.75
CA SER A 130 10.29 -20.82 36.18
C SER A 130 11.69 -20.55 36.71
N SER A 131 11.77 -20.08 37.95
CA SER A 131 13.04 -19.95 38.64
C SER A 131 13.73 -21.30 38.81
N GLN A 132 15.05 -21.35 38.63
CA GLN A 132 15.88 -22.49 38.99
C GLN A 132 16.64 -22.20 40.28
N SER A 133 16.69 -23.18 41.18
CA SER A 133 17.58 -23.11 42.34
C SER A 133 19.04 -23.33 41.92
N ALA A 134 19.99 -22.76 42.66
CA ALA A 134 21.43 -22.99 42.45
C ALA A 134 21.77 -24.50 42.39
N GLN A 135 21.10 -25.33 43.20
CA GLN A 135 21.26 -26.78 43.19
C GLN A 135 20.89 -27.43 41.85
N GLN A 136 19.80 -27.00 41.22
CA GLN A 136 19.39 -27.52 39.90
C GLN A 136 20.38 -27.11 38.80
N MET A 137 21.01 -25.94 38.91
CA MET A 137 22.07 -25.52 37.99
C MET A 137 23.34 -26.37 38.18
N VAL A 138 23.69 -26.67 39.43
CA VAL A 138 24.80 -27.56 39.79
C VAL A 138 24.58 -28.96 39.22
N ASP A 139 23.40 -29.55 39.44
CA ASP A 139 23.06 -30.90 38.96
C ASP A 139 23.20 -31.01 37.43
N ARG A 140 22.86 -29.94 36.72
CA ARG A 140 23.05 -29.87 35.27
C ARG A 140 24.51 -29.80 34.87
N VAL A 141 25.34 -29.01 35.54
CA VAL A 141 26.78 -28.99 35.26
C VAL A 141 27.41 -30.35 35.55
N LEU A 142 26.93 -31.07 36.57
CA LEU A 142 27.38 -32.43 36.91
C LEU A 142 27.06 -33.46 35.81
N SER A 143 26.13 -33.17 34.89
CA SER A 143 25.83 -34.02 33.73
C SER A 143 26.91 -33.99 32.63
N LEU A 144 27.88 -33.07 32.69
CA LEU A 144 28.97 -33.01 31.72
C LEU A 144 29.84 -34.29 31.76
N PRO A 145 30.39 -34.72 30.60
CA PRO A 145 31.31 -35.85 30.54
C PRO A 145 32.56 -35.66 31.41
N ALA A 146 33.09 -36.75 31.96
CA ALA A 146 34.33 -36.75 32.74
C ALA A 146 35.51 -36.15 31.95
N GLY A 147 36.34 -35.34 32.60
CA GLY A 147 37.48 -34.65 31.97
C GLY A 147 37.16 -33.35 31.22
N THR A 148 35.88 -32.97 31.11
CA THR A 148 35.45 -31.70 30.49
C THR A 148 35.92 -30.51 31.33
N ARG A 149 36.60 -29.53 30.71
CA ARG A 149 36.99 -28.27 31.37
C ARG A 149 35.94 -27.19 31.10
N PHE A 150 35.59 -26.44 32.12
CA PHE A 150 34.61 -25.36 32.01
C PHE A 150 34.96 -24.18 32.91
N MET A 151 34.47 -22.99 32.54
CA MET A 151 34.63 -21.76 33.31
C MET A 151 33.27 -21.28 33.79
N ILE A 152 33.19 -20.85 35.05
CA ILE A 152 32.01 -20.21 35.62
C ILE A 152 32.24 -18.71 35.55
N LEU A 153 31.34 -18.02 34.85
CA LEU A 153 31.44 -16.61 34.54
C LEU A 153 30.20 -15.87 35.07
N ALA A 154 30.41 -14.72 35.71
CA ALA A 154 29.35 -13.82 36.15
C ALA A 154 29.19 -12.68 35.10
N PRO A 155 28.08 -12.61 34.34
CA PRO A 155 27.89 -11.56 33.35
C PRO A 155 27.52 -10.22 34.02
N LEU A 156 28.41 -9.23 33.99
CA LEU A 156 28.18 -7.89 34.55
C LEU A 156 27.58 -6.92 33.52
N VAL A 157 27.99 -7.03 32.26
CA VAL A 157 27.47 -6.20 31.16
C VAL A 157 27.26 -7.07 29.94
N SER A 158 26.08 -6.99 29.33
CA SER A 158 25.78 -7.68 28.08
C SER A 158 25.36 -6.71 26.99
N GLN A 159 26.19 -6.53 25.97
CA GLN A 159 25.88 -5.78 24.73
C GLN A 159 25.41 -4.33 24.95
N ARG A 160 25.95 -3.64 25.97
CA ARG A 160 25.65 -2.23 26.28
C ARG A 160 26.83 -1.30 25.95
N LYS A 161 26.53 -0.03 25.68
CA LYS A 161 27.55 0.98 25.33
C LYS A 161 28.06 1.68 26.59
N GLY A 162 29.38 1.79 26.74
CA GLY A 162 29.99 2.46 27.90
C GLY A 162 31.47 2.21 28.03
N GLU A 163 32.12 2.89 28.98
CA GLU A 163 33.54 2.66 29.33
C GLU A 163 33.72 1.73 30.53
N TYR A 164 32.68 1.58 31.37
CA TYR A 164 32.58 0.60 32.47
C TYR A 164 33.77 0.55 33.45
N LYS A 165 34.48 1.67 33.65
CA LYS A 165 35.65 1.75 34.55
C LYS A 165 35.31 1.40 36.00
N ASP A 166 34.14 1.84 36.47
CA ASP A 166 33.67 1.60 37.83
C ASP A 166 33.44 0.11 38.08
N ILE A 167 32.87 -0.61 37.09
CA ILE A 167 32.63 -2.06 37.15
C ILE A 167 33.95 -2.85 37.28
N PHE A 168 35.01 -2.46 36.55
CA PHE A 168 36.32 -3.10 36.69
C PHE A 168 36.95 -2.82 38.05
N ALA A 169 36.77 -1.62 38.60
CA ALA A 169 37.28 -1.26 39.92
C ALA A 169 36.55 -2.02 41.04
N GLU A 170 35.23 -2.16 40.93
CA GLU A 170 34.39 -2.93 41.85
C GLU A 170 34.75 -4.43 41.82
N ALA A 171 34.83 -5.04 40.63
CA ALA A 171 35.25 -6.44 40.50
C ALA A 171 36.65 -6.69 41.08
N LYS A 172 37.57 -5.74 40.92
CA LYS A 172 38.91 -5.80 41.52
C LYS A 172 38.87 -5.66 43.05
N ALA A 173 38.01 -4.78 43.58
CA ALA A 173 37.83 -4.59 45.01
C ALA A 173 37.21 -5.84 45.68
N GLU A 174 36.35 -6.57 44.97
CA GLU A 174 35.80 -7.86 45.41
C GLU A 174 36.78 -9.04 45.30
N GLY A 175 38.00 -8.80 44.78
CA GLY A 175 39.08 -9.78 44.75
C GLY A 175 39.15 -10.65 43.49
N PHE A 176 38.39 -10.33 42.44
CA PHE A 176 38.50 -11.02 41.17
C PHE A 176 39.78 -10.62 40.42
N VAL A 177 40.40 -11.60 39.75
CA VAL A 177 41.67 -11.41 39.02
C VAL A 177 41.46 -11.33 37.52
N ARG A 178 40.44 -12.02 36.97
CA ARG A 178 40.25 -12.12 35.52
C ARG A 178 38.84 -11.71 35.11
N VAL A 179 38.77 -11.03 33.98
CA VAL A 179 37.52 -10.63 33.34
C VAL A 179 37.59 -10.99 31.85
N ARG A 180 36.49 -11.45 31.30
CA ARG A 180 36.32 -11.65 29.87
C ARG A 180 35.62 -10.43 29.28
N VAL A 181 36.25 -9.79 28.31
CA VAL A 181 35.71 -8.61 27.64
C VAL A 181 35.66 -8.88 26.15
N ASP A 182 34.45 -8.83 25.58
CA ASP A 182 34.19 -9.12 24.16
C ASP A 182 34.79 -10.46 23.69
N GLY A 183 34.76 -11.47 24.57
CA GLY A 183 35.27 -12.82 24.32
C GLY A 183 36.75 -13.05 24.66
N GLU A 184 37.52 -11.99 24.94
CA GLU A 184 38.93 -12.10 25.35
C GLU A 184 39.10 -12.06 26.87
N ILE A 185 39.82 -13.02 27.43
CA ILE A 185 40.16 -13.02 28.87
C ILE A 185 41.32 -12.06 29.10
N ARG A 186 41.12 -11.09 30.00
CA ARG A 186 42.10 -10.09 30.43
C ARG A 186 42.27 -10.12 31.93
N ASP A 187 43.44 -9.71 32.40
CA ASP A 187 43.71 -9.54 33.83
C ASP A 187 43.15 -8.19 34.31
N LEU A 188 42.48 -8.17 35.46
CA LEU A 188 41.97 -6.95 36.09
C LEU A 188 43.11 -6.08 36.65
N SER A 189 44.36 -6.58 36.68
CA SER A 189 45.54 -5.74 36.92
C SER A 189 45.87 -4.81 35.76
N ASP A 190 45.45 -5.14 34.53
CA ASP A 190 45.81 -4.41 33.33
C ASP A 190 44.90 -3.19 33.10
N GLU A 191 45.40 -2.16 32.40
CA GLU A 191 44.59 -0.98 32.07
C GLU A 191 43.63 -1.28 30.90
N ILE A 192 42.40 -1.68 31.22
CA ILE A 192 41.36 -1.98 30.23
C ILE A 192 40.63 -0.69 29.80
N LYS A 193 40.90 -0.21 28.58
CA LYS A 193 40.22 0.95 27.96
C LYS A 193 39.18 0.50 26.94
N LEU A 194 37.92 0.83 27.19
CA LEU A 194 36.78 0.54 26.30
C LEU A 194 36.24 1.81 25.62
N ASN A 195 35.60 1.65 24.47
CA ASN A 195 35.11 2.77 23.67
C ASN A 195 33.65 3.07 24.02
N LYS A 196 33.39 4.27 24.55
CA LYS A 196 32.04 4.73 24.94
C LYS A 196 30.96 4.59 23.87
N LYS A 197 31.30 4.59 22.57
CA LYS A 197 30.34 4.52 21.46
C LYS A 197 30.02 3.09 21.00
N VAL A 198 30.83 2.11 21.41
CA VAL A 198 30.75 0.70 20.98
C VAL A 198 30.05 -0.12 22.07
N LYS A 199 29.35 -1.19 21.67
CA LYS A 199 28.72 -2.12 22.61
C LYS A 199 29.78 -3.12 23.09
N HIS A 200 29.82 -3.35 24.39
CA HIS A 200 30.75 -4.26 25.04
C HIS A 200 29.99 -5.33 25.84
N SER A 201 30.58 -6.52 25.97
CA SER A 201 30.15 -7.57 26.90
C SER A 201 31.28 -7.85 27.89
N ILE A 202 30.96 -7.89 29.19
CA ILE A 202 31.91 -7.99 30.29
C ILE A 202 31.42 -9.08 31.24
N GLU A 203 32.21 -10.15 31.39
CA GLU A 203 31.91 -11.27 32.27
C GLU A 203 33.10 -11.55 33.21
N VAL A 204 32.89 -11.55 34.53
CA VAL A 204 33.95 -11.86 35.50
C VAL A 204 34.16 -13.36 35.58
N VAL A 205 35.42 -13.80 35.63
CA VAL A 205 35.76 -15.23 35.78
C VAL A 205 35.75 -15.60 37.26
N VAL A 206 34.77 -16.39 37.68
CA VAL A 206 34.58 -16.79 39.09
C VAL A 206 35.41 -18.02 39.42
N ASP A 207 35.29 -19.10 38.64
CA ASP A 207 36.13 -20.29 38.82
C ASP A 207 36.40 -20.99 37.47
N ARG A 208 37.42 -21.85 37.43
CA ARG A 208 37.78 -22.72 36.32
C ARG A 208 37.92 -24.13 36.84
N LEU A 209 37.00 -24.99 36.42
CA LEU A 209 36.85 -26.35 36.94
C LEU A 209 37.04 -27.38 35.83
N ALA A 210 37.36 -28.61 36.22
CA ALA A 210 37.44 -29.75 35.34
C ALA A 210 36.62 -30.89 35.95
N MET A 211 35.77 -31.53 35.14
CA MET A 211 34.94 -32.63 35.61
C MET A 211 35.82 -33.81 36.04
N PRO A 212 35.67 -34.33 37.28
CA PRO A 212 36.46 -35.47 37.78
C PRO A 212 36.31 -36.73 36.91
N ALA A 213 37.29 -37.66 37.00
CA ALA A 213 37.26 -38.93 36.27
C ALA A 213 36.08 -39.83 36.72
N ALA A 214 35.59 -40.69 35.83
CA ALA A 214 34.41 -41.53 36.10
C ALA A 214 34.59 -42.48 37.30
N GLU A 215 35.82 -42.96 37.54
CA GLU A 215 36.18 -43.84 38.67
C GLU A 215 35.94 -43.19 40.05
N THR A 216 35.92 -41.86 40.13
CA THR A 216 35.65 -41.11 41.37
C THR A 216 34.15 -41.07 41.71
N ARG A 217 33.25 -41.37 40.75
CA ARG A 217 31.78 -41.37 40.94
C ARG A 217 31.24 -42.67 41.56
N GLU A 218 31.91 -43.81 41.36
CA GLU A 218 31.40 -45.15 41.72
C GLU A 218 31.63 -45.58 43.18
N ARG A 219 32.41 -44.83 43.98
CA ARG A 219 32.71 -45.18 45.40
C ARG A 219 31.52 -45.05 46.38
N LYS A 220 30.29 -44.80 45.91
CA LYS A 220 29.11 -44.57 46.78
C LYS A 220 28.15 -45.75 46.97
N SER A 221 28.43 -46.94 46.44
CA SER A 221 27.48 -48.07 46.55
C SER A 221 28.14 -49.42 46.80
N GLU A 222 28.59 -49.67 48.03
CA GLU A 222 28.61 -51.00 48.65
C GLU A 222 28.70 -50.83 50.18
N GLY A 223 27.72 -51.38 50.90
CA GLY A 223 27.36 -50.97 52.26
C GLY A 223 28.04 -51.71 53.42
N GLY A 224 27.61 -51.37 54.64
CA GLY A 224 27.87 -52.18 55.84
C GLY A 224 28.00 -51.35 57.13
N SER A 225 27.08 -51.58 58.06
CA SER A 225 26.99 -51.02 59.42
C SER A 225 28.31 -51.11 60.23
N GLY A 226 28.72 -49.99 60.83
CA GLY A 226 29.76 -49.97 61.87
C GLY A 226 30.14 -48.55 62.27
N PHE A 227 29.85 -48.16 63.51
CA PHE A 227 30.27 -46.89 64.10
C PHE A 227 31.80 -46.75 64.11
N ALA A 228 32.34 -45.79 63.34
CA ALA A 228 33.53 -45.02 63.68
C ALA A 228 33.57 -43.76 62.79
N GLN A 229 33.57 -42.59 63.43
CA GLN A 229 33.73 -41.29 62.81
C GLN A 229 35.05 -41.22 62.04
N ASN A 230 34.99 -40.84 60.76
CA ASN A 230 36.04 -40.12 60.06
C ASN A 230 35.38 -39.21 59.02
N ASN A 231 35.35 -37.90 59.31
CA ASN A 231 35.00 -36.85 58.36
C ASN A 231 36.11 -36.74 57.31
N ALA A 232 36.01 -37.54 56.26
CA ALA A 232 36.62 -37.24 54.97
C ALA A 232 35.53 -37.48 53.93
N GLY A 233 34.80 -36.42 53.59
CA GLY A 233 33.88 -36.44 52.44
C GLY A 233 34.63 -36.94 51.22
N SER A 234 33.96 -37.71 50.37
CA SER A 234 34.59 -38.23 49.16
C SER A 234 35.14 -37.05 48.33
N GLU A 235 36.21 -37.26 47.57
CA GLU A 235 36.78 -36.24 46.67
C GLU A 235 35.72 -35.63 45.73
N TRP A 236 34.67 -36.39 45.44
CA TRP A 236 33.47 -35.96 44.75
C TRP A 236 32.62 -34.96 45.55
N ASP A 237 32.38 -35.20 46.84
CA ASP A 237 31.60 -34.28 47.69
C ASP A 237 32.31 -32.93 47.87
N ALA A 238 33.66 -32.94 47.95
CA ALA A 238 34.46 -31.72 47.97
C ALA A 238 34.37 -30.94 46.64
N PHE A 239 34.36 -31.64 45.49
CA PHE A 239 34.17 -31.02 44.17
C PHE A 239 32.77 -30.40 44.03
N VAL A 240 31.72 -31.13 44.42
CA VAL A 240 30.33 -30.64 44.37
C VAL A 240 30.16 -29.40 45.26
N THR A 241 30.76 -29.39 46.46
CA THR A 241 30.74 -28.21 47.35
C THR A 241 31.38 -27.00 46.69
N ARG A 242 32.59 -27.15 46.13
CA ARG A 242 33.29 -26.06 45.41
C ARG A 242 32.51 -25.55 44.19
N LEU A 243 31.90 -26.46 43.43
CA LEU A 243 31.07 -26.10 42.27
C LEU A 243 29.84 -25.31 42.72
N THR A 244 29.20 -25.71 43.83
CA THR A 244 28.04 -25.03 44.41
C THR A 244 28.41 -23.64 44.89
N ASP A 245 29.49 -23.50 45.67
CA ASP A 245 29.99 -22.20 46.15
C ASP A 245 30.33 -21.24 44.99
N SER A 246 30.98 -21.77 43.93
CA SER A 246 31.33 -20.99 42.75
C SER A 246 30.09 -20.57 41.96
N MET A 247 29.06 -21.42 41.91
CA MET A 247 27.79 -21.12 41.26
C MET A 247 27.03 -20.03 42.04
N GLU A 248 26.93 -20.14 43.36
CA GLU A 248 26.30 -19.13 44.22
C GLU A 248 27.03 -17.79 44.16
N GLN A 249 28.37 -17.79 44.18
CA GLN A 249 29.16 -16.57 44.03
C GLN A 249 28.93 -15.92 42.65
N ALA A 250 28.87 -16.72 41.58
CA ALA A 250 28.62 -16.22 40.25
C ALA A 250 27.20 -15.64 40.09
N LEU A 251 26.19 -16.30 40.66
CA LEU A 251 24.82 -15.79 40.68
C LEU A 251 24.70 -14.49 41.49
N ARG A 252 25.36 -14.39 42.64
CA ARG A 252 25.37 -13.16 43.45
C ARG A 252 25.99 -11.97 42.70
N VAL A 253 27.11 -12.20 42.01
CA VAL A 253 27.85 -11.16 41.30
C VAL A 253 27.21 -10.83 39.95
N GLY A 254 26.63 -11.81 39.26
CA GLY A 254 25.95 -11.66 37.98
C GLY A 254 24.46 -11.32 38.09
N GLU A 255 24.01 -10.79 39.23
CA GLU A 255 22.61 -10.42 39.52
C GLU A 255 21.59 -11.53 39.14
N GLY A 256 21.83 -12.76 39.60
CA GLY A 256 20.97 -13.92 39.36
C GLY A 256 21.22 -14.61 38.01
N SER A 257 22.32 -14.31 37.32
CA SER A 257 22.73 -14.97 36.07
C SER A 257 24.17 -15.49 36.12
N VAL A 258 24.43 -16.60 35.43
CA VAL A 258 25.75 -17.23 35.34
C VAL A 258 25.94 -17.84 33.94
N ILE A 259 27.15 -17.75 33.40
CA ILE A 259 27.53 -18.37 32.13
C ILE A 259 28.55 -19.47 32.42
N VAL A 260 28.24 -20.70 32.02
CA VAL A 260 29.17 -21.83 32.06
C VAL A 260 29.74 -22.02 30.65
N SER A 261 31.01 -21.66 30.46
CA SER A 261 31.71 -21.80 29.18
C SER A 261 32.48 -23.12 29.15
N VAL A 262 32.02 -24.06 28.32
CA VAL A 262 32.61 -25.40 28.16
C VAL A 262 33.70 -25.36 27.08
N GLN A 263 34.90 -25.82 27.44
CA GLN A 263 36.03 -25.87 26.52
C GLN A 263 36.06 -27.21 25.78
N ASN A 264 35.77 -27.20 24.47
CA ASN A 264 35.91 -28.38 23.63
C ASN A 264 37.38 -28.74 23.44
N ARG A 265 37.73 -30.01 23.67
CA ARG A 265 39.06 -30.57 23.43
C ARG A 265 39.01 -31.38 22.13
N GLU A 266 39.68 -30.93 21.07
CA GLU A 266 40.01 -31.84 19.97
C GLU A 266 41.06 -32.86 20.45
N PRO A 267 40.92 -34.16 20.15
CA PRO A 267 41.97 -35.14 20.40
C PRO A 267 43.13 -34.88 19.42
N ARG A 268 44.30 -34.51 19.97
CA ARG A 268 45.54 -34.40 19.17
C ARG A 268 46.00 -35.79 18.74
N THR A 269 46.04 -36.07 17.45
CA THR A 269 46.82 -37.18 16.88
C THR A 269 48.30 -36.81 16.86
N GLU A 270 49.13 -37.59 17.54
CA GLU A 270 50.59 -37.53 17.47
C GLU A 270 51.07 -37.91 16.07
N ASN A 271 51.73 -36.97 15.39
CA ASN A 271 52.82 -37.13 14.41
C ASN A 271 52.74 -36.02 13.36
N GLN A 272 53.45 -34.91 13.59
CA GLN A 272 54.06 -34.10 12.53
C GLN A 272 55.05 -33.12 13.18
N GLU A 273 56.33 -33.28 12.84
CA GLU A 273 57.43 -32.42 13.26
C GLU A 273 57.30 -30.99 12.69
N PRO A 274 57.84 -29.97 13.36
CA PRO A 274 57.75 -28.59 12.91
C PRO A 274 58.82 -28.30 11.84
N GLN A 275 58.39 -28.01 10.61
CA GLN A 275 59.25 -27.34 9.63
C GLN A 275 59.18 -25.82 9.81
N ALA A 276 60.36 -25.21 9.90
CA ALA A 276 60.56 -23.78 10.02
C ALA A 276 60.57 -23.12 8.63
N GLU A 277 59.83 -22.02 8.45
CA GLU A 277 60.04 -21.09 7.34
C GLU A 277 60.04 -19.63 7.83
N ASN A 278 60.99 -18.89 7.27
CA ASN A 278 61.31 -17.48 7.50
C ASN A 278 60.37 -16.52 6.71
N PRO A 279 60.37 -15.22 7.02
CA PRO A 279 59.38 -14.25 6.54
C PRO A 279 59.83 -13.49 5.29
N THR A 280 58.94 -13.31 4.30
CA THR A 280 59.01 -12.20 3.32
C THR A 280 57.65 -11.87 2.70
N GLU A 281 57.53 -10.60 2.33
CA GLU A 281 56.34 -9.77 2.05
C GLU A 281 55.61 -10.04 0.72
N GLY A 282 54.33 -9.64 0.62
CA GLY A 282 53.71 -9.29 -0.67
C GLY A 282 52.19 -9.41 -0.85
N LYS A 283 51.45 -8.38 -0.40
CA LYS A 283 50.14 -7.83 -0.87
C LYS A 283 49.13 -8.65 -1.71
N ASN A 284 47.88 -8.60 -1.20
CA ASN A 284 46.57 -8.54 -1.87
C ASN A 284 46.11 -9.72 -2.75
N ASP A 285 45.28 -10.60 -2.16
CA ASP A 285 44.07 -11.07 -2.83
C ASP A 285 42.97 -11.44 -1.82
N ARG A 286 41.75 -10.94 -2.03
CA ARG A 286 40.62 -11.06 -1.10
C ARG A 286 39.68 -12.16 -1.60
N THR A 287 40.17 -13.38 -1.57
CA THR A 287 39.42 -14.60 -1.89
C THR A 287 38.80 -15.15 -0.61
N VAL A 288 37.48 -15.22 -0.57
CA VAL A 288 36.70 -15.92 0.45
C VAL A 288 36.98 -17.43 0.29
N LEU A 289 37.91 -17.94 1.07
CA LEU A 289 38.15 -19.37 1.25
C LEU A 289 37.73 -19.75 2.67
N GLY A 290 36.98 -20.86 2.74
CA GLY A 290 36.21 -21.28 3.90
C GLY A 290 36.98 -21.22 5.20
N SER A 291 36.41 -20.47 6.14
CA SER A 291 36.68 -20.64 7.55
C SER A 291 36.24 -22.05 7.93
N THR A 292 37.20 -22.97 7.99
CA THR A 292 37.10 -24.16 8.82
C THR A 292 36.59 -23.70 10.18
N MET A 293 35.40 -24.18 10.56
CA MET A 293 34.76 -23.80 11.81
C MET A 293 35.67 -24.19 12.98
N LEU A 294 36.40 -23.22 13.52
CA LEU A 294 36.85 -23.27 14.91
C LEU A 294 35.56 -23.32 15.73
N SER A 295 35.24 -24.48 16.28
CA SER A 295 34.08 -24.65 17.14
C SER A 295 34.18 -23.65 18.29
N SER A 296 33.26 -22.69 18.34
CA SER A 296 33.09 -21.79 19.47
C SER A 296 32.92 -22.63 20.74
N PRO A 297 33.47 -22.22 21.90
CA PRO A 297 33.16 -22.90 23.16
C PRO A 297 31.64 -22.95 23.35
N GLU A 298 31.11 -24.10 23.78
CA GLU A 298 29.69 -24.23 24.06
C GLU A 298 29.38 -23.46 25.35
N GLU A 299 28.54 -22.43 25.27
CA GLU A 299 28.21 -21.57 26.42
C GLU A 299 26.80 -21.85 26.92
N TRP A 300 26.70 -22.19 28.20
CA TRP A 300 25.43 -22.36 28.88
C TRP A 300 25.16 -21.14 29.75
N LEU A 301 24.28 -20.25 29.31
CA LEU A 301 23.67 -19.25 30.20
C LEU A 301 22.70 -19.98 31.13
N MET A 302 22.77 -19.71 32.44
CA MET A 302 21.84 -20.17 33.48
C MET A 302 21.38 -18.95 34.29
N SER A 303 20.12 -18.93 34.73
CA SER A 303 19.56 -17.81 35.49
C SER A 303 18.63 -18.32 36.59
N GLU A 304 18.67 -17.66 37.74
CA GLU A 304 17.77 -17.94 38.87
C GLU A 304 16.32 -17.64 38.51
N ALA A 305 16.06 -16.68 37.62
CA ALA A 305 14.71 -16.21 37.32
C ALA A 305 14.09 -16.90 36.08
N ASN A 306 14.89 -17.16 35.03
CA ASN A 306 14.37 -17.44 33.69
C ASN A 306 15.05 -18.63 32.98
N THR A 307 14.87 -19.85 33.47
CA THR A 307 15.38 -21.06 32.79
C THR A 307 14.31 -22.16 32.63
N CYS A 308 14.28 -22.82 31.48
CA CYS A 308 13.44 -23.98 31.29
C CYS A 308 14.00 -25.18 32.07
N THR A 309 13.26 -25.68 33.05
CA THR A 309 13.63 -26.83 33.88
C THR A 309 13.77 -28.15 33.11
N ASN A 310 13.22 -28.24 31.90
CA ASN A 310 13.29 -29.43 31.06
C ASN A 310 14.41 -29.38 30.02
N CYS A 311 14.51 -28.27 29.29
CA CYS A 311 15.45 -28.11 28.19
C CYS A 311 16.77 -27.46 28.63
N GLY A 312 16.82 -26.86 29.82
CA GLY A 312 17.97 -26.10 30.29
C GLY A 312 18.25 -24.82 29.49
N ILE A 313 17.31 -24.33 28.70
CA ILE A 313 17.52 -23.09 27.97
C ILE A 313 17.24 -21.94 28.91
N SER A 314 18.17 -20.99 28.98
CA SER A 314 17.97 -19.75 29.73
C SER A 314 17.53 -18.64 28.82
N PHE A 315 16.62 -17.84 29.35
CA PHE A 315 15.97 -16.77 28.64
C PHE A 315 16.42 -15.42 29.22
N PRO A 316 16.64 -14.41 28.36
CA PRO A 316 16.92 -13.07 28.84
C PRO A 316 15.65 -12.48 29.48
N GLU A 317 15.84 -11.48 30.36
CA GLU A 317 14.71 -10.72 30.91
C GLU A 317 13.82 -10.14 29.81
N LEU A 318 12.51 -10.19 30.05
CA LEU A 318 11.53 -9.64 29.13
C LEU A 318 11.68 -8.12 29.04
N SER A 319 11.99 -7.65 27.83
CA SER A 319 12.04 -6.23 27.53
C SER A 319 11.16 -5.91 26.30
N PRO A 320 10.60 -4.70 26.18
CA PRO A 320 9.76 -4.34 25.04
C PRO A 320 10.46 -4.51 23.68
N GLN A 321 11.79 -4.40 23.65
CA GLN A 321 12.59 -4.56 22.44
C GLN A 321 12.63 -6.00 21.91
N MET A 322 12.41 -7.00 22.77
CA MET A 322 12.26 -8.40 22.35
C MET A 322 11.00 -8.62 21.51
N PHE A 323 9.98 -7.79 21.69
CA PHE A 323 8.74 -7.87 20.94
C PHE A 323 8.74 -6.95 19.70
N SER A 324 9.85 -6.27 19.43
CA SER A 324 10.01 -5.37 18.28
C SER A 324 10.72 -6.08 17.13
N PHE A 325 10.02 -6.31 16.01
CA PHE A 325 10.64 -6.81 14.79
C PHE A 325 11.53 -5.77 14.07
N ASN A 326 11.53 -4.51 14.53
CA ASN A 326 12.46 -3.48 14.08
C ASN A 326 13.78 -3.48 14.87
N SER A 327 13.84 -4.21 15.98
CA SER A 327 15.04 -4.36 16.82
C SER A 327 15.70 -5.72 16.56
N PRO A 328 17.04 -5.81 16.43
CA PRO A 328 17.74 -7.09 16.29
C PRO A 328 17.50 -8.10 17.43
N GLN A 329 17.08 -7.61 18.61
CA GLN A 329 16.77 -8.43 19.78
C GLN A 329 15.49 -9.25 19.58
N GLY A 330 14.45 -8.64 18.98
CA GLY A 330 13.18 -9.29 18.71
C GLY A 330 13.02 -9.82 17.30
N ALA A 331 13.72 -9.25 16.33
CA ALA A 331 13.60 -9.60 14.92
C ALA A 331 14.09 -11.02 14.63
N CYS A 332 13.31 -11.76 13.83
CA CYS A 332 13.71 -13.05 13.28
C CYS A 332 15.05 -12.91 12.55
N SER A 333 16.00 -13.81 12.86
CA SER A 333 17.36 -13.79 12.33
C SER A 333 17.43 -14.07 10.83
N GLN A 334 16.48 -14.83 10.27
CA GLN A 334 16.49 -15.20 8.84
C GLN A 334 15.93 -14.12 7.93
N CYS A 335 14.86 -13.42 8.34
CA CYS A 335 14.22 -12.38 7.53
C CYS A 335 14.50 -10.97 8.04
N ALA A 336 15.33 -10.80 9.08
CA ALA A 336 15.63 -9.53 9.73
C ALA A 336 14.36 -8.70 10.04
N GLY A 337 13.32 -9.37 10.56
CA GLY A 337 12.07 -8.73 10.95
C GLY A 337 11.09 -8.37 9.83
N LEU A 338 11.36 -8.77 8.58
CA LEU A 338 10.41 -8.54 7.47
C LEU A 338 9.18 -9.46 7.53
N GLY A 339 9.35 -10.68 8.03
CA GLY A 339 8.32 -11.73 8.02
C GLY A 339 8.19 -12.44 6.68
N THR A 340 8.59 -11.79 5.59
CA THR A 340 8.65 -12.38 4.26
C THR A 340 10.08 -12.55 3.77
N ARG A 341 10.25 -13.41 2.77
CA ARG A 341 11.47 -13.57 1.97
C ARG A 341 11.07 -13.45 0.52
N LEU A 342 11.85 -12.69 -0.23
CA LEU A 342 11.68 -12.61 -1.67
C LEU A 342 12.21 -13.91 -2.29
N GLU A 343 11.32 -14.74 -2.83
CA GLU A 343 11.65 -16.00 -3.49
C GLU A 343 11.10 -16.03 -4.92
N VAL A 344 11.70 -16.84 -5.79
CA VAL A 344 11.24 -16.95 -7.18
C VAL A 344 9.91 -17.70 -7.22
N ASP A 345 8.93 -17.12 -7.90
CA ASP A 345 7.58 -17.66 -7.98
C ASP A 345 7.35 -18.31 -9.35
N ALA A 346 7.05 -19.60 -9.36
CA ALA A 346 6.78 -20.33 -10.59
C ALA A 346 5.59 -19.74 -11.37
N THR A 347 4.61 -19.16 -10.67
CA THR A 347 3.43 -18.53 -11.30
C THR A 347 3.77 -17.20 -11.99
N LEU A 348 4.76 -16.46 -11.49
CA LEU A 348 5.27 -15.25 -12.16
C LEU A 348 6.16 -15.59 -13.35
N LEU A 349 6.87 -16.73 -13.29
CA LEU A 349 7.66 -17.22 -14.42
C LEU A 349 6.77 -17.71 -15.57
N VAL A 350 5.62 -18.31 -15.26
CA VAL A 350 4.67 -18.83 -16.24
C VAL A 350 3.25 -18.30 -15.94
N PRO A 351 2.97 -17.03 -16.25
CA PRO A 351 1.67 -16.40 -15.98
C PRO A 351 0.57 -16.84 -16.95
N ASN A 352 0.95 -17.41 -18.10
CA ASN A 352 0.01 -18.00 -19.07
C ASN A 352 0.41 -19.45 -19.41
N PRO A 353 -0.17 -20.44 -18.70
CA PRO A 353 0.09 -21.87 -18.93
C PRO A 353 -0.38 -22.43 -20.28
N ALA A 354 -1.23 -21.72 -21.02
CA ALA A 354 -1.72 -22.18 -22.33
C ALA A 354 -0.68 -22.02 -23.45
N LEU A 355 0.40 -21.27 -23.20
CA LEU A 355 1.50 -21.12 -24.16
C LEU A 355 2.47 -22.30 -24.06
N SER A 356 3.16 -22.58 -25.18
CA SER A 356 4.29 -23.51 -25.21
C SER A 356 5.59 -22.81 -24.76
N ILE A 357 6.63 -23.57 -24.41
CA ILE A 357 7.95 -23.00 -24.08
C ILE A 357 8.50 -22.22 -25.28
N HIS A 358 8.27 -22.69 -26.50
CA HIS A 358 8.66 -22.01 -27.73
C HIS A 358 7.97 -20.66 -27.95
N ASP A 359 6.67 -20.59 -27.63
CA ASP A 359 5.84 -19.39 -27.77
C ASP A 359 5.98 -18.42 -26.58
N GLY A 360 6.86 -18.73 -25.63
CA GLY A 360 7.23 -17.85 -24.52
C GLY A 360 6.42 -18.05 -23.24
N ALA A 361 5.98 -19.28 -22.94
CA ALA A 361 5.35 -19.61 -21.66
C ALA A 361 6.20 -19.15 -20.46
N VAL A 362 7.52 -19.38 -20.52
CA VAL A 362 8.47 -18.90 -19.51
C VAL A 362 8.93 -17.48 -19.87
N VAL A 363 8.40 -16.49 -19.15
CA VAL A 363 8.58 -15.06 -19.44
C VAL A 363 10.05 -14.65 -19.43
N TYR A 364 10.83 -15.15 -18.48
CA TYR A 364 12.25 -14.84 -18.32
C TYR A 364 13.06 -15.04 -19.62
N TRP A 365 12.64 -15.97 -20.46
CA TRP A 365 13.27 -16.24 -21.75
C TRP A 365 12.62 -15.52 -22.93
N GLY A 366 11.36 -15.10 -22.80
CA GLY A 366 10.56 -14.52 -23.87
C GLY A 366 10.32 -15.51 -25.02
N GLU A 367 10.03 -15.01 -26.22
CA GLU A 367 9.80 -15.85 -27.40
C GLU A 367 11.08 -16.58 -27.85
N MET A 368 11.21 -17.84 -27.45
CA MET A 368 12.37 -18.67 -27.73
C MET A 368 12.56 -18.94 -29.24
N ARG A 369 11.47 -18.97 -30.02
CA ARG A 369 11.53 -19.11 -31.49
C ARG A 369 12.36 -18.03 -32.19
N LYS A 370 12.44 -16.83 -31.61
CA LYS A 370 13.25 -15.70 -32.11
C LYS A 370 14.70 -15.74 -31.64
N LYS A 371 15.06 -16.64 -30.70
CA LYS A 371 16.36 -16.70 -30.01
C LYS A 371 17.07 -18.05 -30.18
N LYS A 372 17.01 -18.64 -31.37
CA LYS A 372 17.58 -19.97 -31.67
C LYS A 372 19.09 -20.09 -31.34
N ASP A 373 19.83 -19.00 -31.48
CA ASP A 373 21.28 -18.99 -31.22
C ASP A 373 21.64 -18.82 -29.74
N SER A 374 20.67 -18.49 -28.89
CA SER A 374 20.89 -18.27 -27.46
C SER A 374 21.28 -19.56 -26.73
N TRP A 375 22.13 -19.42 -25.71
CA TRP A 375 22.48 -20.53 -24.81
C TRP A 375 21.23 -21.16 -24.19
N GLY A 376 20.24 -20.35 -23.78
CA GLY A 376 18.99 -20.83 -23.18
C GLY A 376 18.20 -21.77 -24.10
N TYR A 377 18.09 -21.43 -25.38
CA TYR A 377 17.42 -22.29 -26.37
C TYR A 377 18.13 -23.64 -26.54
N LYS A 378 19.47 -23.62 -26.68
CA LYS A 378 20.30 -24.83 -26.84
C LYS A 378 20.26 -25.71 -25.59
N ALA A 379 20.26 -25.10 -24.42
CA ALA A 379 20.15 -25.78 -23.14
C ALA A 379 18.81 -26.48 -22.98
N LEU A 380 17.69 -25.79 -23.24
CA LEU A 380 16.35 -26.38 -23.18
C LEU A 380 16.16 -27.49 -24.21
N THR A 381 16.70 -27.34 -25.42
CA THR A 381 16.66 -28.40 -26.42
C THR A 381 17.32 -29.67 -25.88
N SER A 382 18.49 -29.53 -25.26
CA SER A 382 19.21 -30.66 -24.66
C SER A 382 18.42 -31.31 -23.51
N ILE A 383 17.77 -30.48 -22.66
CA ILE A 383 16.91 -30.95 -21.55
C ILE A 383 15.67 -31.68 -22.07
N SER A 384 15.03 -31.14 -23.12
CA SER A 384 13.84 -31.73 -23.76
C SER A 384 14.14 -33.10 -24.37
N MET A 385 15.32 -33.26 -24.97
CA MET A 385 15.79 -34.54 -25.52
C MET A 385 16.11 -35.55 -24.43
N HIS A 386 16.70 -35.10 -23.30
CA HIS A 386 17.06 -35.98 -22.18
C HIS A 386 15.83 -36.51 -21.44
N TYR A 387 14.84 -35.66 -21.16
CA TYR A 387 13.62 -36.04 -20.41
C TYR A 387 12.41 -36.39 -21.29
N GLY A 388 12.56 -36.29 -22.62
CA GLY A 388 11.55 -36.74 -23.59
C GLY A 388 10.26 -35.93 -23.60
N PHE A 389 10.33 -34.59 -23.54
CA PHE A 389 9.15 -33.73 -23.70
C PHE A 389 9.29 -32.77 -24.88
N SER A 390 8.16 -32.34 -25.46
CA SER A 390 8.14 -31.37 -26.56
C SER A 390 8.08 -29.94 -26.03
N MET A 391 8.83 -29.03 -26.65
CA MET A 391 8.79 -27.60 -26.32
C MET A 391 7.63 -26.85 -26.99
N ASP A 392 6.91 -27.50 -27.91
CA ASP A 392 5.70 -26.97 -28.58
C ASP A 392 4.39 -27.37 -27.87
N THR A 393 4.46 -28.27 -26.89
CA THR A 393 3.31 -28.62 -26.05
C THR A 393 2.98 -27.46 -25.11
N PRO A 394 1.69 -27.08 -24.94
CA PRO A 394 1.27 -26.12 -23.93
C PRO A 394 1.77 -26.47 -22.53
N TRP A 395 2.16 -25.47 -21.73
CA TRP A 395 2.75 -25.69 -20.41
C TRP A 395 1.84 -26.44 -19.43
N GLU A 396 0.53 -26.22 -19.52
CA GLU A 396 -0.47 -26.93 -18.71
C GLU A 396 -0.58 -28.43 -19.01
N GLU A 397 -0.34 -28.82 -20.27
CA GLU A 397 -0.34 -30.22 -20.74
C GLU A 397 0.96 -30.98 -20.40
N LEU A 398 2.04 -30.26 -20.06
CA LEU A 398 3.28 -30.89 -19.59
C LEU A 398 3.07 -31.57 -18.23
N THR A 399 3.76 -32.69 -18.01
CA THR A 399 3.73 -33.37 -16.71
C THR A 399 4.37 -32.50 -15.62
N GLN A 400 3.94 -32.68 -14.37
CA GLN A 400 4.50 -31.92 -13.24
C GLN A 400 6.02 -32.11 -13.13
N GLN A 401 6.52 -33.32 -13.38
CA GLN A 401 7.95 -33.62 -13.38
C GLN A 401 8.70 -32.80 -14.44
N HIS A 402 8.16 -32.68 -15.66
CA HIS A 402 8.79 -31.87 -16.72
C HIS A 402 8.79 -30.37 -16.35
N ARG A 403 7.71 -29.86 -15.76
CA ARG A 403 7.64 -28.49 -15.26
C ARG A 403 8.68 -28.21 -14.17
N ASP A 404 8.79 -29.12 -13.20
CA ASP A 404 9.71 -28.97 -12.08
C ASP A 404 11.18 -29.00 -12.54
N ILE A 405 11.53 -29.85 -13.50
CA ILE A 405 12.88 -29.89 -14.08
C ILE A 405 13.24 -28.57 -14.73
N VAL A 406 12.31 -27.94 -15.47
CA VAL A 406 12.56 -26.66 -16.13
C VAL A 406 12.75 -25.54 -15.09
N ILE A 407 11.88 -25.46 -14.09
CA ILE A 407 11.87 -24.37 -13.09
C ILE A 407 12.95 -24.57 -12.02
N PHE A 408 13.01 -25.74 -11.38
CA PHE A 408 13.84 -26.02 -10.20
C PHE A 408 15.13 -26.79 -10.51
N GLY A 409 15.25 -27.35 -11.71
CA GLY A 409 16.48 -28.01 -12.16
C GLY A 409 16.47 -29.53 -12.00
N SER A 410 17.57 -30.18 -12.40
CA SER A 410 17.76 -31.64 -12.32
C SER A 410 18.37 -32.11 -10.99
N GLY A 411 18.53 -31.20 -10.02
CA GLY A 411 19.21 -31.47 -8.76
C GLY A 411 20.67 -31.89 -8.95
N ARG A 412 20.97 -33.17 -8.71
CA ARG A 412 22.33 -33.74 -8.87
C ARG A 412 22.53 -34.50 -10.18
N GLU A 413 21.46 -34.76 -10.93
CA GLU A 413 21.53 -35.50 -12.20
C GLU A 413 22.23 -34.65 -13.28
N ARG A 414 23.20 -35.23 -13.99
CA ARG A 414 23.98 -34.52 -15.02
C ARG A 414 23.34 -34.73 -16.39
N ILE A 415 23.11 -33.63 -17.10
CA ILE A 415 22.55 -33.62 -18.46
C ILE A 415 23.68 -33.31 -19.45
N LYS A 416 23.63 -33.96 -20.61
CA LYS A 416 24.55 -33.70 -21.72
C LYS A 416 24.07 -32.46 -22.47
N PHE A 417 24.83 -31.37 -22.40
CA PHE A 417 24.55 -30.15 -23.15
C PHE A 417 25.43 -30.07 -24.39
N THR A 418 24.79 -29.93 -25.55
CA THR A 418 25.48 -29.77 -26.85
C THR A 418 25.34 -28.33 -27.34
N TRP A 419 26.42 -27.72 -27.81
CA TRP A 419 26.35 -26.41 -28.46
C TRP A 419 27.13 -26.34 -29.77
N GLN A 420 26.62 -25.51 -30.66
CA GLN A 420 27.24 -25.16 -31.93
C GLN A 420 27.21 -23.64 -32.06
N ASN A 421 28.37 -23.02 -32.29
CA ASN A 421 28.47 -21.58 -32.57
C ASN A 421 28.43 -21.33 -34.08
N GLU A 422 28.10 -20.10 -34.47
CA GLU A 422 28.09 -19.66 -35.88
C GLU A 422 29.44 -19.85 -36.57
N ASN A 423 30.55 -19.77 -35.82
CA ASN A 423 31.91 -20.00 -36.31
C ASN A 423 32.29 -21.50 -36.50
N GLY A 424 31.32 -22.42 -36.43
CA GLY A 424 31.53 -23.85 -36.64
C GLY A 424 32.09 -24.64 -35.44
N GLY A 425 32.40 -23.98 -34.33
CA GLY A 425 32.80 -24.64 -33.08
C GLY A 425 31.68 -25.49 -32.50
N ARG A 426 31.95 -26.76 -32.18
CA ARG A 426 31.04 -27.70 -31.53
C ARG A 426 31.67 -28.21 -30.24
N GLY A 427 30.88 -28.30 -29.19
CA GLY A 427 31.34 -28.82 -27.90
C GLY A 427 30.20 -29.48 -27.12
N GLU A 428 30.57 -30.44 -26.28
CA GLU A 428 29.65 -31.16 -25.40
C GLU A 428 30.22 -31.12 -23.98
N PHE A 429 29.35 -30.91 -22.99
CA PHE A 429 29.75 -31.06 -21.59
C PHE A 429 28.59 -31.60 -20.75
N LEU A 430 28.96 -32.32 -19.68
CA LEU A 430 28.04 -32.90 -18.72
C LEU A 430 28.00 -32.05 -17.47
N ARG A 431 26.82 -31.50 -17.16
CA ARG A 431 26.63 -30.74 -15.91
C ARG A 431 25.19 -30.88 -15.41
N PRO A 432 24.93 -30.71 -14.10
CA PRO A 432 23.57 -30.59 -13.62
C PRO A 432 22.91 -29.31 -14.15
N TRP A 433 21.61 -29.38 -14.40
CA TRP A 433 20.80 -28.22 -14.73
C TRP A 433 20.36 -27.53 -13.44
N GLU A 434 20.76 -26.27 -13.26
CA GLU A 434 20.46 -25.53 -12.02
C GLU A 434 18.98 -25.15 -11.88
N GLY A 435 18.23 -25.09 -13.00
CA GLY A 435 16.86 -24.59 -13.02
C GLY A 435 16.79 -23.07 -13.16
N VAL A 436 15.71 -22.57 -13.77
CA VAL A 436 15.49 -21.13 -13.97
C VAL A 436 15.39 -20.38 -12.64
N ALA A 437 14.71 -20.96 -11.65
CA ALA A 437 14.51 -20.33 -10.36
C ALA A 437 15.84 -20.13 -9.60
N SER A 438 16.70 -21.15 -9.61
CA SER A 438 18.04 -21.07 -9.00
C SER A 438 18.92 -20.07 -9.74
N GLU A 439 18.86 -20.03 -11.07
CA GLU A 439 19.60 -19.07 -11.89
C GLU A 439 19.22 -17.62 -11.54
N ILE A 440 17.91 -17.32 -11.52
CA ILE A 440 17.39 -15.97 -11.19
C ILE A 440 17.81 -15.56 -9.78
N ARG A 441 17.62 -16.45 -8.79
CA ARG A 441 18.01 -16.19 -7.40
C ARG A 441 19.50 -15.92 -7.27
N ARG A 442 20.34 -16.71 -7.93
CA ARG A 442 21.80 -16.54 -7.92
C ARG A 442 22.19 -15.19 -8.55
N ARG A 443 21.63 -14.84 -9.70
CA ARG A 443 21.90 -13.57 -10.38
C ARG A 443 21.42 -12.37 -9.56
N PHE A 444 20.24 -12.45 -8.96
CA PHE A 444 19.71 -11.42 -8.06
C PHE A 444 20.68 -11.11 -6.90
N MET A 445 21.24 -12.15 -6.27
CA MET A 445 22.18 -12.00 -5.16
C MET A 445 23.57 -11.49 -5.59
N GLN A 446 24.04 -11.89 -6.78
CA GLN A 446 25.37 -11.51 -7.30
C GLN A 446 25.40 -10.10 -7.89
N THR A 447 24.29 -9.64 -8.45
CA THR A 447 24.19 -8.34 -9.11
C THR A 447 24.24 -7.20 -8.10
N SER A 448 25.08 -6.19 -8.38
CA SER A 448 25.14 -4.92 -7.64
C SER A 448 24.36 -3.78 -8.31
N SER A 449 23.87 -3.98 -9.53
CA SER A 449 23.08 -3.00 -10.28
C SER A 449 21.60 -3.03 -9.86
N ASP A 450 21.07 -1.91 -9.38
CA ASP A 450 19.67 -1.80 -8.94
C ASP A 450 18.67 -2.10 -10.07
N SER A 451 18.92 -1.61 -11.29
CA SER A 451 18.05 -1.88 -12.45
C SER A 451 17.96 -3.37 -12.79
N GLN A 452 19.06 -4.11 -12.68
CA GLN A 452 19.04 -5.55 -12.89
C GLN A 452 18.36 -6.29 -11.72
N ARG A 453 18.51 -5.81 -10.48
CA ARG A 453 17.77 -6.36 -9.34
C ARG A 453 16.27 -6.16 -9.49
N GLU A 454 15.84 -4.98 -9.92
CA GLU A 454 14.44 -4.70 -10.23
C GLU A 454 13.91 -5.68 -11.29
N PHE A 455 14.67 -5.90 -12.38
CA PHE A 455 14.30 -6.87 -13.41
C PHE A 455 14.11 -8.30 -12.86
N TYR A 456 15.02 -8.81 -12.03
CA TYR A 456 14.84 -10.14 -11.44
C TYR A 456 13.71 -10.20 -10.41
N THR A 457 13.46 -9.09 -9.71
CA THR A 457 12.36 -8.98 -8.72
C THR A 457 10.99 -9.17 -9.37
N GLU A 458 10.84 -8.86 -10.66
CA GLU A 458 9.59 -9.09 -11.42
C GLU A 458 9.16 -10.58 -11.42
N TYR A 459 10.09 -11.52 -11.26
CA TYR A 459 9.82 -12.96 -11.20
C TYR A 459 9.78 -13.52 -9.77
N MET A 460 9.89 -12.65 -8.78
CA MET A 460 9.95 -13.03 -7.38
C MET A 460 8.73 -12.50 -6.63
N SER A 461 8.23 -13.29 -5.69
CA SER A 461 7.15 -12.87 -4.79
C SER A 461 7.60 -12.98 -3.34
N GLU A 462 6.96 -12.18 -2.49
CA GLU A 462 7.15 -12.26 -1.06
C GLU A 462 6.47 -13.51 -0.52
N GLN A 463 7.27 -14.45 -0.04
CA GLN A 463 6.81 -15.68 0.60
C GLN A 463 6.96 -15.57 2.12
N PRO A 464 6.05 -16.14 2.93
CA PRO A 464 6.22 -16.18 4.37
C PRO A 464 7.57 -16.81 4.75
N CYS A 465 8.30 -16.17 5.65
CA CYS A 465 9.59 -16.67 6.12
C CYS A 465 9.38 -18.01 6.84
N PRO A 466 10.05 -19.10 6.45
CA PRO A 466 9.83 -20.42 7.06
C PRO A 466 10.26 -20.49 8.53
N ALA A 467 11.24 -19.68 8.96
CA ALA A 467 11.73 -19.71 10.34
C ALA A 467 10.84 -19.02 11.37
N CYS A 468 10.10 -17.98 10.97
CA CYS A 468 9.13 -17.33 11.85
C CYS A 468 7.67 -17.57 11.41
N ALA A 469 7.46 -18.34 10.33
CA ALA A 469 6.18 -18.52 9.66
C ALA A 469 5.43 -17.20 9.43
N GLY A 470 6.13 -16.12 9.07
CA GLY A 470 5.54 -14.79 8.86
C GLY A 470 5.51 -13.86 10.07
N ALA A 471 5.76 -14.36 11.29
CA ALA A 471 5.54 -13.60 12.53
C ALA A 471 6.56 -12.49 12.80
N ARG A 472 7.60 -12.35 11.97
CA ARG A 472 8.67 -11.32 12.05
C ARG A 472 9.57 -11.40 13.28
N LEU A 473 9.15 -12.10 14.33
CA LEU A 473 9.83 -12.20 15.61
C LEU A 473 10.63 -13.49 15.75
N ARG A 474 11.52 -13.52 16.75
CA ARG A 474 12.23 -14.73 17.15
C ARG A 474 11.34 -15.70 17.95
N PRO A 475 11.66 -17.00 17.96
CA PRO A 475 10.88 -17.99 18.71
C PRO A 475 10.76 -17.68 20.21
N GLU A 476 11.81 -17.12 20.82
CA GLU A 476 11.83 -16.78 22.25
C GLU A 476 10.80 -15.70 22.59
N SER A 477 10.59 -14.74 21.67
CA SER A 477 9.58 -13.68 21.83
C SER A 477 8.17 -14.20 21.59
N LEU A 478 8.00 -15.12 20.63
CA LEU A 478 6.70 -15.73 20.31
C LEU A 478 6.21 -16.69 21.40
N ALA A 479 7.13 -17.23 22.21
CA ALA A 479 6.79 -18.12 23.30
C ALA A 479 6.25 -17.39 24.56
N VAL A 480 6.31 -16.05 24.60
CA VAL A 480 5.72 -15.28 25.70
C VAL A 480 4.21 -15.15 25.48
N ARG A 481 3.41 -15.41 26.51
CA ARG A 481 1.95 -15.40 26.45
C ARG A 481 1.33 -14.45 27.46
N VAL A 482 0.23 -13.82 27.08
CA VAL A 482 -0.69 -13.08 27.96
C VAL A 482 -2.07 -13.70 27.76
N ALA A 483 -2.72 -14.17 28.82
CA ALA A 483 -3.99 -14.90 28.75
C ALA A 483 -3.99 -15.97 27.63
N ASP A 484 -2.98 -16.85 27.65
CA ASP A 484 -2.72 -17.94 26.69
C ASP A 484 -2.48 -17.56 25.22
N ARG A 485 -2.40 -16.28 24.89
CA ARG A 485 -2.12 -15.80 23.53
C ARG A 485 -0.71 -15.22 23.43
N SER A 486 -0.03 -15.50 22.32
CA SER A 486 1.22 -14.85 21.95
C SER A 486 0.95 -13.51 21.26
N ILE A 487 1.97 -12.64 21.21
CA ILE A 487 1.83 -11.33 20.56
C ILE A 487 1.46 -11.44 19.08
N ARG A 488 1.88 -12.53 18.42
CA ARG A 488 1.50 -12.86 17.04
C ARG A 488 0.00 -13.10 16.92
N ASP A 489 -0.58 -13.86 17.85
CA ASP A 489 -2.00 -14.21 17.79
C ASP A 489 -2.86 -12.94 17.81
N ILE A 490 -2.49 -11.97 18.67
CA ILE A 490 -3.15 -10.66 18.72
C ILE A 490 -2.87 -9.83 17.46
N GLY A 491 -1.65 -9.92 16.92
CA GLY A 491 -1.27 -9.26 15.67
C GLY A 491 -2.09 -9.72 14.47
N GLN A 492 -2.47 -11.00 14.43
CA GLN A 492 -3.24 -11.62 13.36
C GLN A 492 -4.76 -11.46 13.51
N MET A 493 -5.25 -11.14 14.70
CA MET A 493 -6.66 -10.81 14.92
C MET A 493 -7.05 -9.55 14.13
N ASN A 494 -8.27 -9.55 13.60
CA ASN A 494 -8.90 -8.32 13.15
C ASN A 494 -9.16 -7.38 14.35
N ILE A 495 -9.30 -6.09 14.09
CA ILE A 495 -9.43 -5.06 15.14
C ILE A 495 -10.66 -5.29 16.04
N ASN A 496 -11.78 -5.83 15.51
CA ASN A 496 -12.92 -6.22 16.34
C ASN A 496 -12.52 -7.31 17.34
N SER A 497 -11.93 -8.40 16.85
CA SER A 497 -11.54 -9.55 17.69
C SER A 497 -10.48 -9.16 18.72
N ALA A 498 -9.52 -8.32 18.34
CA ALA A 498 -8.52 -7.78 19.26
C ALA A 498 -9.17 -6.90 20.34
N HIS A 499 -10.15 -6.05 19.98
CA HIS A 499 -10.87 -5.23 20.94
C HIS A 499 -11.69 -6.08 21.93
N ASP A 500 -12.38 -7.10 21.43
CA ASP A 500 -13.21 -7.97 22.25
C ASP A 500 -12.37 -8.85 23.19
N TRP A 501 -11.17 -9.28 22.73
CA TRP A 501 -10.18 -9.93 23.58
C TRP A 501 -9.70 -9.00 24.72
N MET A 502 -9.45 -7.71 24.43
CA MET A 502 -9.05 -6.75 25.47
C MET A 502 -10.12 -6.59 26.56
N LEU A 503 -11.41 -6.64 26.22
CA LEU A 503 -12.50 -6.61 27.20
C LEU A 503 -12.56 -7.91 28.03
N ALA A 504 -12.36 -9.06 27.37
CA ALA A 504 -12.40 -10.36 28.02
C ALA A 504 -11.30 -10.51 29.08
N ILE A 505 -10.08 -10.07 28.79
CA ILE A 505 -8.94 -10.16 29.74
C ILE A 505 -9.07 -9.23 30.94
N THR A 506 -9.91 -8.18 30.86
CA THR A 506 -10.20 -7.27 31.97
C THR A 506 -11.45 -7.68 32.78
N GLY A 507 -12.15 -8.74 32.38
CA GLY A 507 -13.39 -9.17 33.02
C GLY A 507 -14.60 -8.24 32.73
N GLU A 508 -14.52 -7.41 31.69
CA GLU A 508 -15.63 -6.59 31.23
C GLU A 508 -16.52 -7.43 30.28
N ASP A 509 -17.83 -7.43 30.51
CA ASP A 509 -18.77 -8.30 29.80
C ASP A 509 -18.86 -7.90 28.31
N SER A 510 -18.22 -8.67 27.44
CA SER A 510 -18.09 -8.38 26.00
C SER A 510 -19.09 -9.12 25.12
N GLY A 511 -19.92 -10.01 25.69
CA GLY A 511 -20.77 -10.91 24.90
C GLY A 511 -20.00 -11.89 24.00
N PHE A 512 -18.68 -12.00 24.17
CA PHE A 512 -17.79 -12.87 23.38
C PHE A 512 -17.96 -14.33 23.80
N ARG A 513 -18.56 -15.16 22.92
CA ARG A 513 -18.52 -16.62 23.05
C ARG A 513 -17.46 -17.16 22.09
N ILE A 514 -16.50 -17.89 22.64
CA ILE A 514 -15.49 -18.64 21.87
C ILE A 514 -16.25 -19.66 21.03
N GLN A 515 -16.22 -19.52 19.70
CA GLN A 515 -16.47 -20.64 18.81
C GLN A 515 -15.15 -21.41 18.70
N ASP A 516 -15.00 -22.43 19.53
CA ASP A 516 -14.01 -23.46 19.26
C ASP A 516 -14.34 -24.08 17.90
N SER A 517 -13.32 -24.24 17.07
CA SER A 517 -13.39 -24.91 15.78
C SER A 517 -13.67 -26.41 15.97
N GLU A 518 -14.91 -26.77 16.31
CA GLU A 518 -15.48 -28.11 16.21
C GLU A 518 -16.83 -28.00 15.48
N GLY A 519 -16.77 -27.85 14.15
CA GLY A 519 -17.97 -27.59 13.36
C GLY A 519 -17.81 -27.73 11.85
N ALA A 520 -16.91 -28.60 11.38
CA ALA A 520 -16.92 -29.10 10.01
C ALA A 520 -17.05 -30.62 10.06
N GLN A 521 -18.28 -31.14 10.08
CA GLN A 521 -18.53 -32.55 9.80
C GLN A 521 -18.25 -32.80 8.31
N SER A 522 -16.98 -33.04 7.99
CA SER A 522 -16.57 -33.79 6.82
C SER A 522 -16.53 -35.27 7.22
N THR A 523 -17.45 -36.05 6.66
CA THR A 523 -17.34 -37.50 6.59
C THR A 523 -16.04 -37.86 5.88
N THR A 524 -15.01 -38.22 6.64
CA THR A 524 -13.81 -38.89 6.13
C THR A 524 -13.38 -39.95 7.12
N THR A 525 -13.38 -41.17 6.59
CA THR A 525 -13.01 -42.46 7.17
C THR A 525 -11.74 -42.43 8.02
N ALA A 526 -11.85 -43.11 9.16
CA ALA A 526 -10.78 -43.37 10.12
C ALA A 526 -9.60 -44.15 9.51
N THR A 527 -8.40 -43.66 9.76
CA THR A 527 -7.19 -44.48 9.91
C THR A 527 -6.35 -43.86 11.03
N GLY A 528 -6.12 -44.65 12.08
CA GLY A 528 -5.67 -44.18 13.38
C GLY A 528 -4.20 -43.80 13.48
N LEU A 529 -3.93 -42.93 14.43
CA LEU A 529 -2.76 -42.98 15.29
C LEU A 529 -3.15 -42.36 16.64
N GLU A 530 -3.05 -43.15 17.69
CA GLU A 530 -3.42 -42.79 19.06
C GLU A 530 -2.50 -41.69 19.60
N THR A 531 -3.08 -40.57 20.03
CA THR A 531 -2.44 -39.59 20.91
C THR A 531 -2.86 -39.85 22.34
N ALA A 532 -1.87 -40.02 23.22
CA ALA A 532 -2.07 -40.02 24.65
C ALA A 532 -2.55 -38.64 25.12
N SER A 533 -3.78 -38.59 25.60
CA SER A 533 -4.40 -37.46 26.30
C SER A 533 -3.89 -37.37 27.74
N SER A 534 -3.56 -36.15 28.21
CA SER A 534 -4.24 -35.50 29.34
C SER A 534 -3.41 -34.32 29.87
N ALA A 535 -3.89 -33.10 29.64
CA ALA A 535 -3.71 -31.97 30.56
C ALA A 535 -4.84 -30.97 30.31
N THR A 536 -5.86 -31.08 31.14
CA THR A 536 -6.88 -30.07 31.40
C THR A 536 -6.24 -28.77 31.91
N SER A 537 -6.52 -27.63 31.29
CA SER A 537 -6.35 -26.31 31.92
C SER A 537 -7.47 -25.36 31.48
N SER A 538 -8.57 -25.41 32.23
CA SER A 538 -9.52 -24.30 32.33
C SER A 538 -8.93 -23.28 33.31
N ASP A 539 -7.98 -22.44 32.86
CA ASP A 539 -7.59 -21.23 33.59
C ASP A 539 -8.46 -20.05 33.13
N PRO A 540 -8.82 -19.13 34.02
CA PRO A 540 -9.63 -17.97 33.65
C PRO A 540 -8.86 -17.09 32.67
N LEU A 541 -9.53 -16.69 31.58
CA LEU A 541 -9.01 -15.78 30.55
C LEU A 541 -8.67 -14.36 31.07
N VAL A 542 -8.84 -14.13 32.37
CA VAL A 542 -8.82 -12.82 33.05
C VAL A 542 -7.48 -12.64 33.75
N LEU A 543 -6.89 -11.45 33.60
CA LEU A 543 -5.66 -11.09 34.31
C LEU A 543 -5.90 -11.04 35.83
N ASP A 544 -4.88 -11.42 36.60
CA ASP A 544 -4.95 -11.31 38.05
C ASP A 544 -4.93 -9.83 38.51
N GLU A 545 -5.29 -9.59 39.78
CA GLU A 545 -5.40 -8.23 40.34
C GLU A 545 -4.08 -7.44 40.24
N ARG A 546 -2.93 -8.12 40.43
CA ARG A 546 -1.60 -7.51 40.33
C ARG A 546 -1.25 -7.16 38.89
N GLN A 547 -1.57 -8.03 37.95
CA GLN A 547 -1.37 -7.81 36.52
C GLN A 547 -2.24 -6.64 36.03
N LEU A 548 -3.48 -6.54 36.50
CA LEU A 548 -4.37 -5.42 36.20
C LEU A 548 -3.84 -4.10 36.77
N GLU A 549 -3.29 -4.10 37.98
CA GLU A 549 -2.66 -2.91 38.57
C GLU A 549 -1.46 -2.43 37.73
N ILE A 550 -0.61 -3.36 37.27
CA ILE A 550 0.58 -3.04 36.46
C ILE A 550 0.21 -2.59 35.04
N ALA A 551 -0.79 -3.25 34.42
CA ALA A 551 -1.12 -3.08 33.01
C ALA A 551 -2.31 -2.15 32.75
N GLY A 552 -3.02 -1.68 33.77
CA GLY A 552 -4.29 -0.96 33.63
C GLY A 552 -4.26 0.22 32.67
N GLU A 553 -3.24 1.09 32.77
CA GLU A 553 -3.07 2.22 31.84
C GLU A 553 -2.77 1.76 30.41
N ILE A 554 -1.95 0.71 30.25
CA ILE A 554 -1.58 0.15 28.94
C ILE A 554 -2.80 -0.45 28.26
N LEU A 555 -3.60 -1.23 29.00
CA LEU A 555 -4.82 -1.87 28.50
C LEU A 555 -5.86 -0.83 28.10
N LYS A 556 -6.02 0.23 28.90
CA LYS A 556 -6.90 1.35 28.59
C LYS A 556 -6.52 2.00 27.25
N GLU A 557 -5.24 2.31 27.06
CA GLU A 557 -4.74 2.97 25.85
C GLU A 557 -4.90 2.09 24.60
N ILE A 558 -4.61 0.78 24.71
CA ILE A 558 -4.82 -0.17 23.61
C ILE A 558 -6.30 -0.23 23.23
N ARG A 559 -7.19 -0.38 24.23
CA ARG A 559 -8.64 -0.45 24.02
C ARG A 559 -9.19 0.81 23.36
N GLU A 560 -8.78 2.00 23.81
CA GLU A 560 -9.21 3.26 23.23
C GLU A 560 -8.77 3.39 21.76
N ARG A 561 -7.52 3.05 21.43
CA ARG A 561 -7.03 3.06 20.05
C ARG A 561 -7.75 2.07 19.14
N LEU A 562 -7.99 0.85 19.61
CA LEU A 562 -8.80 -0.14 18.88
C LEU A 562 -10.23 0.38 18.67
N SER A 563 -10.83 1.00 19.68
CA SER A 563 -12.16 1.61 19.56
C SER A 563 -12.20 2.73 18.52
N PHE A 564 -11.18 3.61 18.48
CA PHE A 564 -11.09 4.64 17.45
C PHE A 564 -11.02 4.05 16.04
N LEU A 565 -10.25 2.98 15.83
CA LEU A 565 -10.19 2.28 14.54
C LEU A 565 -11.54 1.63 14.15
N ARG A 566 -12.28 1.07 15.11
CA ARG A 566 -13.64 0.56 14.88
C ARG A 566 -14.61 1.67 14.46
N ASN A 567 -14.54 2.83 15.12
CA ASN A 567 -15.41 3.97 14.88
C ASN A 567 -15.18 4.61 13.50
N VAL A 568 -13.95 4.57 12.97
CA VAL A 568 -13.66 4.97 11.59
C VAL A 568 -13.88 3.85 10.57
N GLY A 569 -14.50 2.73 10.94
CA GLY A 569 -14.87 1.67 10.00
C GLY A 569 -13.73 0.75 9.55
N LEU A 570 -12.62 0.68 10.30
CA LEU A 570 -11.46 -0.16 9.97
C LEU A 570 -11.42 -1.49 10.74
N HIS A 571 -12.54 -1.88 11.34
CA HIS A 571 -12.67 -3.03 12.23
C HIS A 571 -12.25 -4.39 11.61
N TYR A 572 -12.26 -4.50 10.29
CA TYR A 572 -11.89 -5.71 9.55
C TYR A 572 -10.38 -5.88 9.31
N LEU A 573 -9.58 -4.83 9.57
CA LEU A 573 -8.12 -4.90 9.39
C LEU A 573 -7.47 -5.67 10.52
N THR A 574 -6.39 -6.39 10.20
CA THR A 574 -5.48 -6.97 11.20
C THR A 574 -4.38 -5.99 11.58
N LEU A 575 -3.83 -6.10 12.79
CA LEU A 575 -2.73 -5.25 13.23
C LEU A 575 -1.43 -5.52 12.46
N GLU A 576 -1.22 -6.77 12.00
CA GLU A 576 -0.07 -7.16 11.18
C GLU A 576 -0.19 -6.79 9.69
N ARG A 577 -1.37 -6.32 9.23
CA ARG A 577 -1.56 -5.94 7.81
C ARG A 577 -0.47 -4.94 7.40
N PRO A 578 0.31 -5.22 6.34
CA PRO A 578 1.38 -4.33 5.91
C PRO A 578 0.81 -2.98 5.46
N ALA A 579 1.38 -1.89 5.96
CA ALA A 579 0.95 -0.53 5.61
C ALA A 579 0.95 -0.25 4.10
N PRO A 580 1.93 -0.74 3.28
CA PRO A 580 1.90 -0.54 1.84
C PRO A 580 0.67 -1.13 1.11
N THR A 581 -0.04 -2.07 1.73
CA THR A 581 -1.22 -2.73 1.14
C THR A 581 -2.53 -2.00 1.42
N LEU A 582 -2.49 -0.91 2.18
CA LEU A 582 -3.68 -0.14 2.53
C LEU A 582 -4.11 0.75 1.36
N SER A 583 -5.42 0.85 1.15
CA SER A 583 -5.98 1.85 0.23
C SER A 583 -5.74 3.27 0.75
N GLY A 584 -5.87 4.27 -0.13
CA GLY A 584 -5.76 5.68 0.26
C GLY A 584 -6.72 6.06 1.39
N GLY A 585 -7.99 5.63 1.28
CA GLY A 585 -9.01 5.83 2.31
C GLY A 585 -8.72 5.08 3.61
N GLU A 586 -8.22 3.83 3.55
CA GLU A 586 -7.81 3.08 4.74
C GLU A 586 -6.68 3.80 5.50
N ALA A 587 -5.62 4.20 4.79
CA ALA A 587 -4.49 4.92 5.37
C ALA A 587 -4.91 6.28 5.99
N GLN A 588 -5.80 6.98 5.30
CA GLN A 588 -6.36 8.24 5.77
C GLN A 588 -7.16 8.05 7.07
N ARG A 589 -8.03 7.04 7.14
CA ARG A 589 -8.85 6.74 8.32
C ARG A 589 -8.01 6.25 9.50
N ILE A 590 -6.93 5.50 9.26
CA ILE A 590 -5.95 5.16 10.30
C ILE A 590 -5.36 6.45 10.90
N ARG A 591 -4.94 7.39 10.03
CA ARG A 591 -4.38 8.66 10.50
C ARG A 591 -5.40 9.47 11.29
N LEU A 592 -6.67 9.50 10.85
CA LEU A 592 -7.77 10.13 11.58
C LEU A 592 -7.96 9.53 12.97
N ALA A 593 -7.99 8.19 13.08
CA ALA A 593 -8.08 7.51 14.37
C ALA A 593 -6.91 7.87 15.31
N SER A 594 -5.69 7.92 14.79
CA SER A 594 -4.52 8.38 15.57
C SER A 594 -4.64 9.83 16.01
N GLN A 595 -5.22 10.72 15.19
CA GLN A 595 -5.44 12.12 15.60
C GLN A 595 -6.51 12.25 16.68
N ILE A 596 -7.59 11.47 16.61
CA ILE A 596 -8.61 11.44 17.67
C ILE A 596 -8.00 10.97 18.99
N GLY A 597 -7.14 9.95 18.96
CA GLY A 597 -6.44 9.43 20.14
C GLY A 597 -5.41 10.39 20.74
N SER A 598 -4.91 11.37 19.98
CA SER A 598 -3.94 12.35 20.49
C SER A 598 -4.52 13.34 21.51
N GLY A 599 -5.86 13.50 21.55
CA GLY A 599 -6.53 14.40 22.49
C GLY A 599 -6.20 15.89 22.30
N LEU A 600 -5.68 16.28 21.14
CA LEU A 600 -5.34 17.67 20.85
C LEU A 600 -6.58 18.57 20.80
N VAL A 601 -6.43 19.80 21.31
CA VAL A 601 -7.47 20.84 21.37
C VAL A 601 -6.95 22.12 20.75
N GLY A 602 -7.82 22.92 20.14
CA GLY A 602 -7.45 24.19 19.49
C GLY A 602 -6.69 24.00 18.17
N VAL A 603 -6.74 22.81 17.58
CA VAL A 603 -6.11 22.47 16.30
C VAL A 603 -7.12 22.69 15.16
N MET A 604 -6.60 23.09 14.00
CA MET A 604 -7.36 23.11 12.75
C MET A 604 -7.05 21.85 11.95
N TYR A 605 -8.00 20.92 11.87
CA TYR A 605 -7.88 19.71 11.05
C TYR A 605 -8.41 19.98 9.65
N ILE A 606 -7.62 19.67 8.63
CA ILE A 606 -7.99 19.84 7.23
C ILE A 606 -8.04 18.45 6.59
N LEU A 607 -9.23 18.02 6.17
CA LEU A 607 -9.51 16.67 5.70
C LEU A 607 -9.88 16.69 4.22
N ASP A 608 -9.30 15.76 3.45
CA ASP A 608 -9.54 15.62 2.01
C ASP A 608 -10.46 14.43 1.74
N GLU A 609 -11.76 14.67 1.61
CA GLU A 609 -12.78 13.65 1.26
C GLU A 609 -12.67 12.35 2.09
N PRO A 610 -12.84 12.42 3.43
CA PRO A 610 -12.67 11.26 4.31
C PRO A 610 -13.68 10.12 4.06
N SER A 611 -14.78 10.38 3.33
CA SER A 611 -15.78 9.36 2.96
C SER A 611 -15.33 8.42 1.82
N ILE A 612 -14.20 8.69 1.15
CA ILE A 612 -13.73 7.88 0.03
C ILE A 612 -13.49 6.41 0.41
N GLY A 613 -13.91 5.50 -0.48
CA GLY A 613 -13.80 4.05 -0.29
C GLY A 613 -14.52 3.54 0.95
N LEU A 614 -15.50 4.31 1.46
CA LEU A 614 -16.35 3.95 2.58
C LEU A 614 -17.77 3.70 2.08
N HIS A 615 -18.36 2.60 2.52
CA HIS A 615 -19.76 2.30 2.21
C HIS A 615 -20.71 3.21 3.00
N GLN A 616 -21.87 3.56 2.42
CA GLN A 616 -22.84 4.49 3.02
C GLN A 616 -23.21 4.14 4.46
N ARG A 617 -23.36 2.84 4.75
CA ARG A 617 -23.56 2.29 6.10
C ARG A 617 -22.57 2.82 7.15
N ASP A 618 -21.29 2.86 6.80
CA ASP A 618 -20.22 3.22 7.74
C ASP A 618 -19.90 4.72 7.73
N ASN A 619 -20.43 5.48 6.76
CA ASN A 619 -20.28 6.93 6.67
C ASN A 619 -20.80 7.64 7.93
N ARG A 620 -21.91 7.17 8.51
CA ARG A 620 -22.45 7.73 9.76
C ARG A 620 -21.48 7.61 10.95
N LYS A 621 -20.72 6.51 11.02
CA LYS A 621 -19.74 6.30 12.11
C LYS A 621 -18.54 7.24 11.95
N LEU A 622 -18.08 7.43 10.71
CA LEU A 622 -17.06 8.43 10.38
C LEU A 622 -17.54 9.83 10.77
N LEU A 623 -18.74 10.22 10.35
CA LEU A 623 -19.32 11.52 10.68
C LEU A 623 -19.40 11.76 12.19
N ASN A 624 -19.87 10.79 12.96
CA ASN A 624 -19.87 10.88 14.43
C ASN A 624 -18.46 11.08 15.01
N SER A 625 -17.45 10.46 14.40
CA SER A 625 -16.04 10.62 14.80
C SER A 625 -15.52 12.03 14.48
N LEU A 626 -15.92 12.61 13.34
CA LEU A 626 -15.59 14.00 12.97
C LEU A 626 -16.25 15.01 13.90
N LEU A 627 -17.54 14.81 14.21
CA LEU A 627 -18.27 15.63 15.17
C LEU A 627 -17.64 15.55 16.57
N ARG A 628 -17.24 14.37 17.02
CA ARG A 628 -16.49 14.22 18.28
C ARG A 628 -15.16 14.98 18.25
N LEU A 629 -14.41 14.91 17.14
CA LEU A 629 -13.16 15.65 17.00
C LEU A 629 -13.38 17.17 17.08
N ARG A 630 -14.49 17.68 16.52
CA ARG A 630 -14.92 19.08 16.65
C ARG A 630 -15.20 19.42 18.10
N ASP A 631 -16.02 18.60 18.75
CA ASP A 631 -16.56 18.86 20.08
C ASP A 631 -15.49 18.82 21.18
N LEU A 632 -14.31 18.24 20.90
CA LEU A 632 -13.11 18.39 21.73
C LEU A 632 -12.57 19.83 21.77
N GLY A 633 -13.08 20.76 20.96
CA GLY A 633 -12.62 22.14 20.84
C GLY A 633 -11.68 22.35 19.66
N ASN A 634 -11.90 21.63 18.56
CA ASN A 634 -11.12 21.77 17.33
C ASN A 634 -11.99 22.35 16.20
N THR A 635 -11.33 22.93 15.20
CA THR A 635 -11.99 23.37 13.96
C THR A 635 -11.69 22.35 12.86
N LEU A 636 -12.72 21.87 12.16
CA LEU A 636 -12.52 20.99 11.00
C LEU A 636 -12.84 21.75 9.72
N ILE A 637 -11.97 21.62 8.73
CA ILE A 637 -12.20 22.03 7.35
C ILE A 637 -12.17 20.76 6.51
N VAL A 638 -13.33 20.34 6.03
CA VAL A 638 -13.51 19.10 5.29
C VAL A 638 -13.81 19.45 3.84
N VAL A 639 -12.97 19.01 2.90
CA VAL A 639 -13.30 19.07 1.48
C VAL A 639 -14.17 17.85 1.19
N GLU A 640 -15.44 18.05 0.83
CA GLU A 640 -16.38 16.92 0.65
C GLU A 640 -17.46 17.18 -0.39
N HIS A 641 -17.97 16.06 -0.91
CA HIS A 641 -19.05 15.96 -1.87
C HIS A 641 -20.15 15.00 -1.41
N ASP A 642 -19.98 14.29 -0.28
CA ASP A 642 -21.03 13.47 0.31
C ASP A 642 -22.20 14.30 0.88
N LEU A 643 -23.41 13.84 0.58
CA LEU A 643 -24.66 14.51 0.95
C LEU A 643 -24.84 14.56 2.47
N GLU A 644 -24.66 13.43 3.17
CA GLU A 644 -24.88 13.35 4.61
C GLU A 644 -23.89 14.23 5.38
N THR A 645 -22.63 14.26 4.93
CA THR A 645 -21.57 15.07 5.51
C THR A 645 -21.84 16.57 5.35
N MET A 646 -22.29 17.00 4.16
CA MET A 646 -22.68 18.40 3.94
C MET A 646 -23.88 18.79 4.80
N GLN A 647 -24.91 17.94 4.89
CA GLN A 647 -26.10 18.23 5.69
C GLN A 647 -25.79 18.34 7.19
N ALA A 648 -24.82 17.56 7.68
CA ALA A 648 -24.38 17.58 9.08
C ALA A 648 -23.37 18.69 9.41
N ALA A 649 -22.87 19.42 8.39
CA ALA A 649 -21.91 20.49 8.58
C ALA A 649 -22.52 21.68 9.33
N ASP A 650 -21.72 22.34 10.17
CA ASP A 650 -22.13 23.59 10.82
C ASP A 650 -22.11 24.77 9.83
N TRP A 651 -21.20 24.71 8.85
CA TRP A 651 -20.98 25.74 7.86
C TRP A 651 -20.51 25.11 6.54
N ILE A 652 -20.99 25.61 5.41
CA ILE A 652 -20.56 25.21 4.08
C ILE A 652 -20.01 26.42 3.34
N VAL A 653 -18.95 26.23 2.57
CA VAL A 653 -18.43 27.19 1.59
C VAL A 653 -18.47 26.53 0.22
N ASP A 654 -19.33 27.04 -0.65
CA ASP A 654 -19.50 26.54 -2.02
C ASP A 654 -18.65 27.34 -3.01
N PHE A 655 -17.80 26.63 -3.74
CA PHE A 655 -16.91 27.19 -4.75
C PHE A 655 -17.47 27.00 -6.16
N GLY A 656 -17.37 28.02 -6.99
CA GLY A 656 -17.87 27.95 -8.36
C GLY A 656 -17.70 29.27 -9.13
N PRO A 657 -18.53 29.52 -10.16
CA PRO A 657 -19.59 28.65 -10.69
C PRO A 657 -19.10 27.48 -11.57
N GLY A 658 -17.79 27.39 -11.86
CA GLY A 658 -17.22 26.31 -12.68
C GLY A 658 -15.82 25.91 -12.23
N ALA A 659 -15.13 25.14 -13.08
CA ALA A 659 -13.75 24.70 -12.84
C ALA A 659 -12.71 25.66 -13.43
N GLY A 660 -11.47 25.62 -12.92
CA GLY A 660 -10.33 26.33 -13.49
C GLY A 660 -10.53 27.83 -13.51
N VAL A 661 -10.34 28.47 -14.67
CA VAL A 661 -10.50 29.92 -14.84
C VAL A 661 -11.93 30.41 -14.60
N LYS A 662 -12.92 29.53 -14.71
CA LYS A 662 -14.34 29.83 -14.40
C LYS A 662 -14.70 29.63 -12.93
N GLY A 663 -13.82 29.00 -12.16
CA GLY A 663 -13.95 28.86 -10.71
C GLY A 663 -13.20 29.94 -9.95
N GLY A 664 -12.75 29.59 -8.73
CA GLY A 664 -11.92 30.45 -7.90
C GLY A 664 -12.69 31.54 -7.16
N GLU A 665 -14.02 31.46 -7.14
CA GLU A 665 -14.93 32.37 -6.44
C GLU A 665 -15.78 31.58 -5.43
N VAL A 666 -16.13 32.23 -4.32
CA VAL A 666 -17.08 31.69 -3.35
C VAL A 666 -18.47 32.14 -3.78
N VAL A 667 -19.31 31.17 -4.17
CA VAL A 667 -20.66 31.41 -4.68
C VAL A 667 -21.64 31.60 -3.53
N ALA A 668 -21.50 30.78 -2.48
CA ALA A 668 -22.31 30.89 -1.28
C ALA A 668 -21.50 30.39 -0.08
N ALA A 669 -21.72 31.01 1.09
CA ALA A 669 -21.13 30.56 2.35
C ALA A 669 -22.15 30.75 3.48
N GLY A 670 -22.38 29.71 4.28
CA GLY A 670 -23.40 29.72 5.31
C GLY A 670 -23.75 28.33 5.83
N PRO A 671 -24.69 28.21 6.78
CA PRO A 671 -25.25 26.92 7.18
C PRO A 671 -25.90 26.19 5.98
N PRO A 672 -26.04 24.85 6.02
CA PRO A 672 -26.55 24.07 4.88
C PRO A 672 -27.87 24.57 4.29
N GLY A 673 -28.82 24.96 5.13
CA GLY A 673 -30.12 25.50 4.69
C GLY A 673 -30.03 26.83 3.90
N VAL A 674 -28.96 27.62 4.10
CA VAL A 674 -28.70 28.83 3.29
C VAL A 674 -28.18 28.45 1.90
N ILE A 675 -27.32 27.43 1.81
CA ILE A 675 -26.79 26.93 0.54
C ILE A 675 -27.92 26.34 -0.32
N GLU A 676 -28.81 25.54 0.28
CA GLU A 676 -29.98 24.96 -0.39
C GLU A 676 -30.88 25.99 -1.07
N GLN A 677 -31.06 27.16 -0.43
CA GLN A 677 -31.88 28.26 -0.94
C GLN A 677 -31.16 29.10 -2.00
N SER A 678 -29.83 29.03 -2.08
CA SER A 678 -29.06 29.79 -3.06
C SER A 678 -29.36 29.31 -4.48
N LYS A 679 -29.72 30.24 -5.36
CA LYS A 679 -29.99 29.94 -6.77
C LYS A 679 -28.72 29.85 -7.61
N GLU A 680 -27.64 30.48 -7.15
CA GLU A 680 -26.35 30.51 -7.84
C GLU A 680 -25.50 29.28 -7.49
N SER A 681 -25.74 28.68 -6.31
CA SER A 681 -25.05 27.46 -5.87
C SER A 681 -25.54 26.23 -6.63
N LEU A 682 -24.63 25.62 -7.40
CA LEU A 682 -24.90 24.35 -8.05
C LEU A 682 -25.07 23.24 -7.01
N THR A 683 -24.24 23.24 -5.97
CA THR A 683 -24.33 22.32 -4.83
C THR A 683 -25.69 22.45 -4.15
N GLY A 684 -26.15 23.68 -3.89
CA GLY A 684 -27.46 23.98 -3.32
C GLY A 684 -28.62 23.44 -4.15
N ALA A 685 -28.48 23.37 -5.48
CA ALA A 685 -29.48 22.77 -6.35
C ALA A 685 -29.58 21.24 -6.16
N TYR A 686 -28.47 20.54 -5.90
CA TYR A 686 -28.49 19.11 -5.56
C TYR A 686 -28.97 18.87 -4.13
N LEU A 687 -28.50 19.65 -3.15
CA LEU A 687 -28.92 19.55 -1.74
C LEU A 687 -30.44 19.75 -1.58
N SER A 688 -31.00 20.76 -2.25
CA SER A 688 -32.45 21.02 -2.25
C SER A 688 -33.26 20.05 -3.11
N GLY A 689 -32.60 19.16 -3.86
CA GLY A 689 -33.24 18.23 -4.78
C GLY A 689 -33.84 18.86 -6.03
N ARG A 690 -33.51 20.13 -6.35
CA ARG A 690 -33.86 20.80 -7.63
C ARG A 690 -33.14 20.16 -8.82
N LEU A 691 -31.94 19.64 -8.59
CA LEU A 691 -31.20 18.79 -9.51
C LEU A 691 -30.93 17.44 -8.86
N ALA A 692 -30.90 16.39 -9.67
CA ALA A 692 -30.53 15.04 -9.27
C ALA A 692 -29.99 14.29 -10.48
N ILE A 693 -29.28 13.19 -10.22
CA ILE A 693 -28.94 12.20 -11.25
C ILE A 693 -30.14 11.27 -11.38
N ASP A 694 -30.84 11.28 -12.50
CA ASP A 694 -32.05 10.47 -12.67
C ASP A 694 -31.74 8.98 -12.87
N VAL A 695 -32.62 8.12 -12.35
CA VAL A 695 -32.62 6.68 -12.68
C VAL A 695 -32.97 6.48 -14.16
N PRO A 696 -32.22 5.64 -14.92
CA PRO A 696 -32.53 5.34 -16.31
C PRO A 696 -33.95 4.77 -16.46
N PRO A 697 -34.79 5.28 -17.37
CA PRO A 697 -36.17 4.81 -17.52
C PRO A 697 -36.26 3.37 -18.04
N GLN A 698 -35.22 2.91 -18.75
CA GLN A 698 -35.05 1.54 -19.19
C GLN A 698 -33.57 1.16 -19.04
N ARG A 699 -33.31 0.02 -18.40
CA ARG A 699 -31.98 -0.58 -18.29
C ARG A 699 -31.69 -1.49 -19.48
N ARG A 700 -30.42 -1.63 -19.85
CA ARG A 700 -29.99 -2.62 -20.84
C ARG A 700 -30.19 -4.00 -20.21
N ARG A 701 -31.12 -4.80 -20.75
CA ARG A 701 -31.40 -6.13 -20.19
C ARG A 701 -30.33 -7.12 -20.62
N PRO A 702 -29.64 -7.80 -19.70
CA PRO A 702 -28.95 -9.04 -20.04
C PRO A 702 -30.01 -10.08 -20.43
N LEU A 703 -29.79 -10.83 -21.51
CA LEU A 703 -30.71 -11.90 -21.91
C LEU A 703 -30.76 -12.96 -20.81
N ALA A 704 -31.97 -13.34 -20.40
CA ALA A 704 -32.20 -14.30 -19.33
C ALA A 704 -31.60 -15.66 -19.69
N VAL A 705 -30.65 -16.13 -18.87
CA VAL A 705 -30.23 -17.53 -18.83
C VAL A 705 -30.63 -18.08 -17.47
N ASN A 706 -31.22 -19.27 -17.50
CA ASN A 706 -31.55 -20.06 -16.31
C ASN A 706 -30.30 -20.21 -15.43
N PRO A 707 -30.34 -19.93 -14.12
CA PRO A 707 -29.16 -19.94 -13.25
C PRO A 707 -28.35 -21.26 -13.31
N ASP A 708 -29.00 -22.39 -13.66
CA ASP A 708 -28.41 -23.73 -13.64
C ASP A 708 -28.22 -24.41 -15.03
N GLY A 709 -28.23 -23.67 -16.15
CA GLY A 709 -28.15 -24.27 -17.50
C GLY A 709 -27.05 -23.71 -18.43
N PRO A 710 -26.55 -24.49 -19.41
CA PRO A 710 -25.63 -23.98 -20.42
C PRO A 710 -26.36 -22.95 -21.30
N GLY A 711 -25.82 -21.74 -21.39
CA GLY A 711 -26.47 -20.58 -21.99
C GLY A 711 -26.79 -20.73 -23.49
N PRO A 712 -27.78 -19.98 -24.01
CA PRO A 712 -28.12 -20.00 -25.42
C PRO A 712 -27.01 -19.37 -26.28
N ALA A 713 -26.91 -19.83 -27.53
CA ALA A 713 -25.96 -19.32 -28.51
C ALA A 713 -26.20 -17.83 -28.83
N PRO A 714 -25.14 -17.04 -29.05
CA PRO A 714 -25.22 -15.60 -29.28
C PRO A 714 -25.94 -15.25 -30.59
N ARG A 715 -26.82 -14.24 -30.58
CA ARG A 715 -27.42 -13.63 -31.78
C ARG A 715 -26.82 -12.26 -32.07
N ILE A 716 -26.64 -11.95 -33.35
CA ILE A 716 -26.17 -10.65 -33.83
C ILE A 716 -27.39 -9.78 -34.17
N ILE A 717 -27.61 -8.68 -33.43
CA ILE A 717 -28.72 -7.74 -33.67
C ILE A 717 -28.22 -6.46 -34.35
N PRO A 718 -28.65 -6.12 -35.58
CA PRO A 718 -28.31 -4.86 -36.22
C PRO A 718 -29.22 -3.70 -35.74
N VAL A 719 -28.62 -2.58 -35.33
CA VAL A 719 -29.34 -1.36 -34.90
C VAL A 719 -29.52 -0.38 -36.06
N ARG A 720 -30.75 0.12 -36.27
CA ARG A 720 -31.03 1.27 -37.16
C ARG A 720 -30.97 2.57 -36.34
N SER A 721 -29.98 3.43 -36.59
CA SER A 721 -29.93 4.76 -35.97
C SER A 721 -30.95 5.71 -36.61
N LYS A 722 -31.84 6.30 -35.80
CA LYS A 722 -32.74 7.40 -36.19
C LYS A 722 -32.07 8.76 -35.88
N ALA A 723 -31.02 9.13 -36.62
CA ALA A 723 -30.44 10.47 -36.56
C ALA A 723 -30.50 11.16 -37.93
N LYS A 724 -31.03 12.40 -37.98
CA LYS A 724 -31.09 13.23 -39.20
C LYS A 724 -29.67 13.53 -39.68
N ARG A 725 -29.34 13.06 -40.89
CA ARG A 725 -28.02 13.13 -41.53
C ARG A 725 -27.65 14.57 -41.93
N SER A 726 -26.46 15.03 -41.54
CA SER A 726 -25.78 16.15 -42.20
C SER A 726 -25.04 15.63 -43.45
N LYS A 727 -25.03 16.39 -44.55
CA LYS A 727 -24.39 16.00 -45.81
C LYS A 727 -22.86 16.06 -45.65
N GLY A 728 -22.20 14.91 -45.47
CA GLY A 728 -20.73 14.82 -45.56
C GLY A 728 -20.08 13.63 -44.85
N GLU A 729 -20.74 12.99 -43.88
CA GLU A 729 -20.13 11.86 -43.15
C GLU A 729 -20.30 10.52 -43.87
N LYS A 730 -19.18 9.81 -44.08
CA LYS A 730 -19.17 8.40 -44.52
C LYS A 730 -19.87 7.55 -43.44
N ALA A 731 -20.74 6.64 -43.88
CA ALA A 731 -21.53 5.78 -43.01
C ALA A 731 -20.64 5.01 -42.02
N SER A 732 -20.82 5.23 -40.72
CA SER A 732 -20.33 4.31 -39.70
C SER A 732 -21.11 2.99 -39.82
N THR A 733 -20.39 1.88 -39.84
CA THR A 733 -20.93 0.52 -39.82
C THR A 733 -21.89 0.35 -38.64
N PRO A 734 -23.03 -0.37 -38.76
CA PRO A 734 -23.91 -0.63 -37.62
C PRO A 734 -23.11 -1.33 -36.51
N VAL A 735 -23.13 -0.75 -35.31
CA VAL A 735 -22.49 -1.35 -34.13
C VAL A 735 -23.26 -2.63 -33.78
N GLN A 736 -22.56 -3.76 -33.78
CA GLN A 736 -23.09 -5.07 -33.40
C GLN A 736 -22.98 -5.20 -31.88
N TYR A 737 -24.08 -5.47 -31.18
CA TYR A 737 -24.01 -5.85 -29.76
C TYR A 737 -23.53 -7.29 -29.66
N ILE A 738 -22.68 -7.57 -28.67
CA ILE A 738 -22.25 -8.92 -28.34
C ILE A 738 -23.13 -9.43 -27.21
N GLU A 739 -23.88 -10.49 -27.49
CA GLU A 739 -24.59 -11.25 -26.48
C GLU A 739 -23.61 -12.25 -25.84
N GLY A 740 -23.45 -12.22 -24.51
CA GLY A 740 -22.56 -13.15 -23.80
C GLY A 740 -22.33 -12.76 -22.34
N TRP A 741 -21.74 -13.69 -21.59
CA TRP A 741 -21.32 -13.49 -20.20
C TRP A 741 -19.85 -13.86 -20.09
N VAL A 742 -19.08 -13.12 -19.30
CA VAL A 742 -17.80 -13.61 -18.79
C VAL A 742 -18.03 -14.18 -17.41
N ALA A 743 -17.64 -15.43 -17.19
CA ALA A 743 -17.77 -16.07 -15.87
C ALA A 743 -16.38 -16.31 -15.28
N LEU A 744 -16.19 -15.85 -14.04
CA LEU A 744 -15.06 -16.17 -13.19
C LEU A 744 -15.56 -17.15 -12.13
N GLU A 745 -15.01 -18.35 -12.08
CA GLU A 745 -15.44 -19.40 -11.15
C GLU A 745 -14.38 -19.68 -10.09
N GLY A 746 -14.83 -19.77 -8.84
CA GLY A 746 -14.06 -20.23 -7.70
C GLY A 746 -12.86 -19.37 -7.31
N ALA A 747 -13.03 -18.05 -7.23
CA ALA A 747 -12.00 -17.14 -6.76
C ALA A 747 -11.79 -17.27 -5.23
N THR A 748 -10.54 -17.41 -4.77
CA THR A 748 -10.20 -17.65 -3.35
C THR A 748 -9.09 -16.74 -2.81
N LEU A 749 -8.81 -15.61 -3.47
CA LEU A 749 -7.79 -14.67 -3.02
C LEU A 749 -8.21 -13.94 -1.73
N ASN A 750 -7.30 -13.81 -0.76
CA ASN A 750 -7.52 -13.14 0.53
C ASN A 750 -8.72 -13.72 1.30
N ASN A 751 -9.80 -12.95 1.47
CA ASN A 751 -11.01 -13.37 2.17
C ASN A 751 -12.10 -13.91 1.23
N LEU A 752 -11.83 -14.13 -0.07
CA LEU A 752 -12.83 -14.70 -0.98
C LEU A 752 -13.05 -16.19 -0.69
N HIS A 753 -14.31 -16.62 -0.60
CA HIS A 753 -14.71 -17.99 -0.27
C HIS A 753 -15.27 -18.74 -1.49
N ASP A 754 -14.39 -19.18 -2.40
CA ASP A 754 -14.73 -19.90 -3.66
C ASP A 754 -15.81 -19.16 -4.48
N VAL A 755 -15.60 -17.85 -4.66
CA VAL A 755 -16.58 -16.95 -5.26
C VAL A 755 -16.67 -17.14 -6.77
N SER A 756 -17.87 -17.43 -7.26
CA SER A 756 -18.18 -17.54 -8.69
C SER A 756 -19.13 -16.43 -9.13
N VAL A 757 -18.73 -15.64 -10.13
CA VAL A 757 -19.47 -14.46 -10.59
C VAL A 757 -19.54 -14.42 -12.11
N ARG A 758 -20.69 -13.99 -12.63
CA ARG A 758 -20.90 -13.77 -14.07
C ARG A 758 -21.12 -12.29 -14.36
N PHE A 759 -20.43 -11.78 -15.38
CA PHE A 759 -20.46 -10.39 -15.83
C PHE A 759 -21.15 -10.31 -17.20
N PRO A 760 -22.29 -9.61 -17.32
CA PRO A 760 -23.01 -9.50 -18.58
C PRO A 760 -22.27 -8.56 -19.55
N LEU A 761 -22.03 -9.01 -20.77
CA LEU A 761 -21.33 -8.22 -21.79
C LEU A 761 -22.23 -7.15 -22.41
N GLY A 762 -21.63 -6.04 -22.84
CA GLY A 762 -22.32 -4.92 -23.47
C GLY A 762 -23.19 -4.11 -22.51
N THR A 763 -22.92 -4.18 -21.20
CA THR A 763 -23.69 -3.49 -20.16
C THR A 763 -22.80 -2.67 -19.22
N PHE A 764 -23.43 -1.76 -18.46
CA PHE A 764 -22.78 -1.02 -17.37
C PHE A 764 -22.93 -1.83 -16.07
N VAL A 765 -21.84 -2.47 -15.63
CA VAL A 765 -21.80 -3.36 -14.45
C VAL A 765 -21.15 -2.65 -13.27
N THR A 766 -21.78 -2.70 -12.11
CA THR A 766 -21.22 -2.13 -10.87
C THR A 766 -20.98 -3.22 -9.82
N VAL A 767 -19.78 -3.26 -9.26
CA VAL A 767 -19.41 -4.13 -8.16
C VAL A 767 -19.36 -3.28 -6.90
N THR A 768 -20.20 -3.62 -5.92
CA THR A 768 -20.44 -2.81 -4.73
C THR A 768 -20.43 -3.67 -3.47
N GLY A 769 -20.74 -3.08 -2.31
CA GLY A 769 -20.72 -3.72 -1.01
C GLY A 769 -19.70 -3.12 -0.05
N VAL A 770 -19.70 -3.56 1.21
CA VAL A 770 -18.97 -2.87 2.30
C VAL A 770 -17.44 -2.87 2.15
N SER A 771 -16.76 -1.92 2.80
CA SER A 771 -15.29 -1.86 2.76
C SER A 771 -14.69 -3.14 3.37
N GLY A 772 -13.71 -3.74 2.67
CA GLY A 772 -13.12 -5.02 3.08
C GLY A 772 -13.90 -6.28 2.63
N SER A 773 -14.99 -6.16 1.86
CA SER A 773 -15.78 -7.32 1.41
C SER A 773 -15.14 -8.18 0.31
N GLY A 774 -13.99 -7.79 -0.23
CA GLY A 774 -13.26 -8.53 -1.28
C GLY A 774 -13.44 -8.00 -2.71
N LYS A 775 -14.05 -6.82 -2.91
CA LYS A 775 -14.26 -6.21 -4.25
C LYS A 775 -12.98 -6.10 -5.09
N SER A 776 -11.94 -5.48 -4.56
CA SER A 776 -10.66 -5.30 -5.25
C SER A 776 -9.95 -6.64 -5.50
N SER A 777 -10.04 -7.58 -4.54
CA SER A 777 -9.48 -8.93 -4.72
C SER A 777 -10.17 -9.72 -5.83
N LEU A 778 -11.48 -9.56 -5.99
CA LEU A 778 -12.24 -10.18 -7.07
C LEU A 778 -11.93 -9.54 -8.42
N ILE A 779 -11.98 -8.21 -8.52
CA ILE A 779 -11.94 -7.50 -9.80
C ILE A 779 -10.52 -7.13 -10.22
N THR A 780 -9.80 -6.37 -9.39
CA THR A 780 -8.49 -5.80 -9.73
C THR A 780 -7.36 -6.82 -9.61
N GLU A 781 -7.42 -7.73 -8.64
CA GLU A 781 -6.34 -8.70 -8.36
C GLU A 781 -6.57 -10.08 -9.01
N THR A 782 -7.82 -10.43 -9.36
CA THR A 782 -8.15 -11.74 -9.97
C THR A 782 -8.68 -11.59 -11.39
N LEU A 783 -9.84 -10.97 -11.59
CA LEU A 783 -10.49 -10.87 -12.90
C LEU A 783 -9.64 -10.14 -13.94
N PHE A 784 -9.12 -8.94 -13.62
CA PHE A 784 -8.35 -8.14 -14.56
C PHE A 784 -7.06 -8.85 -15.01
N PRO A 785 -6.17 -9.33 -14.11
CA PRO A 785 -4.98 -10.05 -14.52
C PRO A 785 -5.30 -11.30 -15.34
N ALA A 786 -6.35 -12.05 -14.98
CA ALA A 786 -6.77 -13.24 -15.71
C ALA A 786 -7.23 -12.90 -17.15
N LEU A 787 -8.05 -11.86 -17.31
CA LEU A 787 -8.46 -11.36 -18.63
C LEU A 787 -7.28 -10.80 -19.41
N ALA A 788 -6.39 -10.03 -18.78
CA ALA A 788 -5.26 -9.38 -19.43
C ALA A 788 -4.25 -10.41 -19.96
N ASN A 789 -4.00 -11.49 -19.22
CA ASN A 789 -3.13 -12.57 -19.67
C ASN A 789 -3.69 -13.30 -20.89
N LYS A 790 -5.00 -13.59 -20.90
CA LYS A 790 -5.65 -14.33 -21.99
C LYS A 790 -5.93 -13.46 -23.22
N LEU A 791 -6.38 -12.21 -23.04
CA LEU A 791 -6.78 -11.30 -24.14
C LEU A 791 -5.65 -10.39 -24.61
N ASN A 792 -4.95 -9.75 -23.67
CA ASN A 792 -3.91 -8.77 -23.99
C ASN A 792 -2.50 -9.40 -24.09
N LYS A 793 -2.38 -10.70 -23.82
CA LYS A 793 -1.09 -11.43 -23.67
C LYS A 793 -0.20 -10.78 -22.61
N ALA A 794 -0.81 -10.25 -21.56
CA ALA A 794 -0.09 -9.73 -20.41
C ALA A 794 0.57 -10.88 -19.62
N GLN A 795 1.42 -10.51 -18.67
CA GLN A 795 2.18 -11.42 -17.82
C GLN A 795 1.99 -11.02 -16.35
N LEU A 796 0.73 -10.79 -15.98
CA LEU A 796 0.33 -10.42 -14.62
C LEU A 796 0.05 -11.68 -13.80
N LYS A 797 0.17 -11.61 -12.48
CA LYS A 797 -0.22 -12.72 -11.59
C LYS A 797 -1.68 -12.55 -11.16
N PRO A 798 -2.62 -13.37 -11.66
CA PRO A 798 -3.97 -13.39 -11.11
C PRO A 798 -3.99 -14.04 -9.72
N GLY A 799 -4.93 -13.61 -8.88
CA GLY A 799 -5.34 -14.38 -7.71
C GLY A 799 -5.80 -15.79 -8.07
N PRO A 800 -5.84 -16.75 -7.13
CA PRO A 800 -6.30 -18.11 -7.41
C PRO A 800 -7.78 -18.13 -7.83
N TYR A 801 -8.08 -18.82 -8.93
CA TYR A 801 -9.43 -19.09 -9.44
C TYR A 801 -9.48 -20.46 -10.12
N ARG A 802 -10.67 -21.07 -10.25
CA ARG A 802 -10.86 -22.38 -10.91
C ARG A 802 -10.95 -22.26 -12.42
N GLU A 803 -11.84 -21.41 -12.93
CA GLU A 803 -12.07 -21.28 -14.37
C GLU A 803 -12.44 -19.85 -14.78
N LEU A 804 -12.09 -19.48 -16.02
CA LEU A 804 -12.53 -18.24 -16.67
C LEU A 804 -13.04 -18.54 -18.08
N SER A 805 -14.32 -18.31 -18.33
CA SER A 805 -15.03 -18.62 -19.57
C SER A 805 -15.72 -17.39 -20.21
N GLY A 806 -16.18 -17.51 -21.46
CA GLY A 806 -16.86 -16.45 -22.21
C GLY A 806 -15.95 -15.42 -22.89
N LEU A 807 -14.70 -15.80 -23.17
CA LEU A 807 -13.65 -14.93 -23.70
C LEU A 807 -13.72 -14.72 -25.21
N GLU A 808 -14.37 -15.64 -25.94
CA GLU A 808 -14.58 -15.61 -27.39
C GLU A 808 -15.30 -14.35 -27.87
N HIS A 809 -15.95 -13.64 -26.94
CA HIS A 809 -16.69 -12.42 -27.17
C HIS A 809 -15.81 -11.16 -27.11
N LEU A 810 -14.58 -11.24 -26.61
CA LEU A 810 -13.77 -10.07 -26.27
C LEU A 810 -12.47 -9.99 -27.07
N ASP A 811 -12.07 -8.78 -27.45
CA ASP A 811 -10.79 -8.52 -28.11
C ASP A 811 -9.69 -8.18 -27.10
N LYS A 812 -10.04 -7.44 -26.05
CA LYS A 812 -9.11 -6.88 -25.07
C LYS A 812 -9.82 -6.44 -23.79
N VAL A 813 -9.07 -6.38 -22.71
CA VAL A 813 -9.46 -5.74 -21.44
C VAL A 813 -8.58 -4.52 -21.18
N ILE A 814 -9.14 -3.48 -20.57
CA ILE A 814 -8.42 -2.26 -20.20
C ILE A 814 -8.75 -1.91 -18.77
N ASP A 815 -7.73 -1.88 -17.92
CA ASP A 815 -7.82 -1.33 -16.57
C ASP A 815 -7.52 0.17 -16.58
N ILE A 816 -8.36 0.92 -15.89
CA ILE A 816 -8.26 2.36 -15.71
C ILE A 816 -8.22 2.62 -14.20
N ASP A 817 -7.05 2.43 -13.62
CA ASP A 817 -6.77 2.61 -12.20
C ASP A 817 -6.41 4.06 -11.81
N GLN A 818 -6.43 4.35 -10.52
CA GLN A 818 -6.10 5.66 -9.96
C GLN A 818 -4.60 5.91 -9.76
N GLN A 819 -3.73 4.94 -10.10
CA GLN A 819 -2.29 5.13 -9.95
C GLN A 819 -1.79 6.35 -10.75
N PRO A 820 -0.80 7.11 -10.26
CA PRO A 820 -0.28 8.26 -10.98
C PRO A 820 0.16 7.90 -12.41
N ILE A 821 -0.19 8.74 -13.40
CA ILE A 821 0.21 8.53 -14.81
C ILE A 821 1.75 8.55 -15.01
N GLY A 822 2.49 9.05 -14.01
CA GLY A 822 3.92 8.94 -13.92
C GLY A 822 4.44 9.46 -12.58
N ARG A 823 5.66 9.06 -12.22
CA ARG A 823 6.29 9.37 -10.91
C ARG A 823 7.23 10.59 -10.94
N THR A 824 7.35 11.24 -12.10
CA THR A 824 8.26 12.38 -12.30
C THR A 824 7.53 13.54 -12.98
N PRO A 825 8.00 14.80 -12.79
CA PRO A 825 7.42 15.97 -13.47
C PRO A 825 7.48 15.93 -15.00
N ARG A 826 8.24 14.98 -15.58
CA ARG A 826 8.31 14.75 -17.04
C ARG A 826 7.02 14.14 -17.59
N SER A 827 6.30 13.37 -16.77
CA SER A 827 4.99 12.85 -17.14
C SER A 827 3.96 13.95 -16.89
N ASN A 828 3.05 14.14 -17.84
CA ASN A 828 1.99 15.14 -17.79
C ASN A 828 0.84 14.73 -18.73
N PRO A 829 -0.34 15.38 -18.67
CA PRO A 829 -1.47 15.04 -19.53
C PRO A 829 -1.12 15.00 -21.01
N ALA A 830 -0.41 16.00 -21.53
CA ALA A 830 -0.07 16.09 -22.95
C ALA A 830 0.83 14.96 -23.45
N THR A 831 1.81 14.53 -22.64
CA THR A 831 2.68 13.38 -22.97
C THR A 831 1.94 12.06 -22.91
N TYR A 832 1.04 11.90 -21.93
CA TYR A 832 0.30 10.65 -21.73
C TYR A 832 -0.70 10.37 -22.85
N VAL A 833 -1.49 11.37 -23.25
CA VAL A 833 -2.46 11.26 -24.36
C VAL A 833 -1.82 11.38 -25.75
N LYS A 834 -0.48 11.42 -25.81
CA LYS A 834 0.32 11.56 -27.05
C LYS A 834 0.04 12.84 -27.84
N LEU A 835 -0.53 13.86 -27.18
CA LEU A 835 -0.73 15.19 -27.78
C LEU A 835 0.61 15.90 -27.98
N PHE A 836 1.55 15.74 -27.05
CA PHE A 836 2.82 16.45 -27.06
C PHE A 836 3.66 16.15 -28.33
N ASP A 837 3.60 14.93 -28.86
CA ASP A 837 4.29 14.56 -30.10
C ASP A 837 3.80 15.37 -31.30
N ILE A 838 2.48 15.59 -31.38
CA ILE A 838 1.85 16.39 -32.43
C ILE A 838 2.21 17.86 -32.26
N LEU A 839 2.21 18.37 -31.02
CA LEU A 839 2.60 19.75 -30.73
C LEU A 839 4.06 20.03 -31.08
N ARG A 840 4.98 19.11 -30.75
CA ARG A 840 6.41 19.27 -31.11
C ARG A 840 6.62 19.34 -32.62
N GLN A 841 5.92 18.49 -33.37
CA GLN A 841 5.97 18.53 -34.83
C GLN A 841 5.41 19.85 -35.37
N LEU A 842 4.29 20.32 -34.82
CA LEU A 842 3.68 21.60 -35.22
C LEU A 842 4.64 22.79 -35.01
N PHE A 843 5.40 22.80 -33.90
CA PHE A 843 6.41 23.84 -33.64
C PHE A 843 7.63 23.72 -34.57
N ALA A 844 8.09 22.49 -34.85
CA ALA A 844 9.17 22.26 -35.82
C ALA A 844 8.79 22.70 -37.24
N ASP A 845 7.50 22.63 -37.58
CA ASP A 845 7.00 23.04 -38.88
C ASP A 845 6.83 24.56 -39.06
N THR A 846 7.03 25.35 -38.00
CA THR A 846 6.96 26.82 -38.08
C THR A 846 8.11 27.40 -38.91
N PRO A 847 7.91 28.52 -39.63
CA PRO A 847 9.00 29.17 -40.39
C PRO A 847 10.21 29.53 -39.53
N GLU A 848 9.97 30.00 -38.31
CA GLU A 848 11.00 30.37 -37.33
C GLU A 848 11.87 29.19 -36.89
N ALA A 849 11.27 27.99 -36.76
CA ALA A 849 11.99 26.76 -36.43
C ALA A 849 12.79 26.25 -37.64
N LYS A 850 12.19 26.24 -38.83
CA LYS A 850 12.86 25.78 -40.07
C LYS A 850 14.10 26.62 -40.40
N LEU A 851 14.02 27.94 -40.23
CA LEU A 851 15.17 28.83 -40.43
C LEU A 851 16.33 28.56 -39.47
N ARG A 852 16.04 28.07 -38.26
CA ARG A 852 17.03 27.73 -37.24
C ARG A 852 17.49 26.27 -37.28
N GLY A 853 16.95 25.47 -38.21
CA GLY A 853 17.22 24.02 -38.28
C GLY A 853 16.68 23.24 -37.08
N TYR A 854 15.62 23.74 -36.42
CA TYR A 854 15.05 23.08 -35.25
C TYR A 854 14.06 22.00 -35.65
N GLU A 855 14.36 20.76 -35.24
CA GLU A 855 13.47 19.62 -35.40
C GLU A 855 12.57 19.42 -34.16
N ALA A 856 11.62 18.48 -34.25
CA ALA A 856 10.72 18.14 -33.14
C ALA A 856 11.47 17.71 -31.85
N GLY A 857 12.71 17.24 -31.97
CA GLY A 857 13.59 16.92 -30.84
C GLY A 857 13.95 18.14 -29.99
N ARG A 858 14.17 19.31 -30.61
CA ARG A 858 14.49 20.57 -29.91
C ARG A 858 13.36 20.98 -28.96
N PHE A 859 12.12 20.73 -29.35
CA PHE A 859 10.92 21.05 -28.58
C PHE A 859 10.56 19.98 -27.54
N SER A 860 11.38 18.95 -27.37
CA SER A 860 11.20 17.94 -26.32
C SER A 860 11.96 18.34 -25.04
N PHE A 861 11.25 18.48 -23.92
CA PHE A 861 11.91 18.69 -22.62
C PHE A 861 12.63 17.43 -22.10
N ASN A 862 12.42 16.26 -22.73
CA ASN A 862 13.09 15.01 -22.36
C ASN A 862 14.47 14.83 -23.01
N VAL A 863 14.77 15.58 -24.08
CA VAL A 863 15.98 15.41 -24.90
C VAL A 863 16.92 16.60 -24.70
N LYS A 864 18.24 16.34 -24.68
CA LYS A 864 19.27 17.40 -24.64
C LYS A 864 19.18 18.28 -25.89
N GLY A 865 19.49 19.57 -25.72
CA GLY A 865 19.54 20.54 -26.82
C GLY A 865 18.61 21.73 -26.60
N GLY A 866 17.30 21.50 -26.40
CA GLY A 866 16.32 22.59 -26.20
C GLY A 866 15.79 22.74 -24.77
N ARG A 867 15.92 21.72 -23.93
CA ARG A 867 15.50 21.76 -22.52
C ARG A 867 16.39 22.70 -21.70
N CYS A 868 15.91 23.11 -20.54
CA CYS A 868 16.74 23.77 -19.52
C CYS A 868 17.66 22.72 -18.87
N GLU A 869 18.97 22.98 -18.83
CA GLU A 869 19.94 22.01 -18.30
C GLU A 869 19.96 21.97 -16.77
N ALA A 870 19.72 23.09 -16.06
CA ALA A 870 19.72 23.09 -14.59
C ALA A 870 18.62 22.23 -13.95
N CYS A 871 17.45 22.13 -14.58
CA CYS A 871 16.38 21.24 -14.13
C CYS A 871 16.21 20.00 -15.01
N GLU A 872 17.09 19.81 -15.99
CA GLU A 872 17.01 18.76 -17.02
C GLU A 872 15.61 18.60 -17.64
N GLY A 873 14.94 19.72 -17.89
CA GLY A 873 13.58 19.77 -18.47
C GLY A 873 12.43 19.50 -17.50
N ASN A 874 12.67 19.25 -16.21
CA ASN A 874 11.61 19.05 -15.23
C ASN A 874 10.82 20.35 -14.94
N GLY A 875 11.48 21.51 -15.04
CA GLY A 875 10.94 22.81 -14.65
C GLY A 875 10.99 23.08 -13.15
N GLU A 876 11.20 22.04 -12.35
CA GLU A 876 11.28 22.06 -10.89
C GLU A 876 12.51 21.28 -10.43
N ILE A 877 12.98 21.59 -9.22
CA ILE A 877 14.09 20.95 -8.54
C ILE A 877 13.55 20.36 -7.24
N LYS A 878 13.83 19.09 -6.98
CA LYS A 878 13.43 18.41 -5.76
C LYS A 878 14.37 18.82 -4.62
N ILE A 879 13.81 19.31 -3.52
CA ILE A 879 14.55 19.62 -2.29
C ILE A 879 14.25 18.52 -1.28
N ASP A 880 15.30 17.90 -0.76
CA ASP A 880 15.25 16.88 0.29
C ASP A 880 15.02 17.55 1.65
N MET A 881 14.01 17.08 2.38
CA MET A 881 13.55 17.64 3.64
C MET A 881 13.75 16.63 4.77
N GLN A 882 14.40 17.02 5.87
CA GLN A 882 14.70 16.08 6.96
C GLN A 882 13.47 15.66 7.79
N PHE A 883 12.53 16.57 8.02
CA PHE A 883 11.36 16.36 8.91
C PHE A 883 10.01 16.53 8.21
N LEU A 884 10.00 17.12 7.02
CA LEU A 884 8.81 17.33 6.19
C LEU A 884 8.93 16.47 4.94
N ALA A 885 7.83 16.31 4.21
CA ALA A 885 7.89 15.64 2.91
C ALA A 885 8.73 16.49 1.94
N ASP A 886 9.51 15.82 1.09
CA ASP A 886 10.26 16.48 0.00
C ASP A 886 9.36 17.37 -0.83
N VAL A 887 9.86 18.56 -1.18
CA VAL A 887 9.10 19.55 -1.95
C VAL A 887 9.77 19.80 -3.28
N TRP A 888 8.97 19.88 -4.34
CA TRP A 888 9.41 20.35 -5.65
C TRP A 888 9.32 21.87 -5.70
N VAL A 889 10.46 22.52 -5.88
CA VAL A 889 10.54 23.98 -5.98
C VAL A 889 10.81 24.39 -7.42
N ARG A 890 10.16 25.46 -7.86
CA ARG A 890 10.30 26.00 -9.21
C ARG A 890 11.77 26.30 -9.53
N CYS A 891 12.25 25.86 -10.70
CA CYS A 891 13.63 26.08 -11.11
C CYS A 891 13.93 27.58 -11.28
N ASN A 892 15.00 28.06 -10.62
CA ASN A 892 15.40 29.46 -10.65
C ASN A 892 15.87 29.94 -12.04
N GLU A 893 16.44 29.06 -12.87
CA GLU A 893 16.95 29.43 -14.20
C GLU A 893 15.86 29.60 -15.24
N CYS A 894 15.04 28.57 -15.45
CA CYS A 894 13.98 28.60 -16.45
C CYS A 894 12.65 29.14 -15.91
N LYS A 895 12.55 29.39 -14.60
CA LYS A 895 11.30 29.79 -13.93
C LYS A 895 10.15 28.85 -14.28
N GLY A 896 10.37 27.53 -14.23
CA GLY A 896 9.36 26.52 -14.55
C GLY A 896 9.04 26.35 -16.04
N ARG A 897 9.70 27.09 -16.95
CA ARG A 897 9.42 27.02 -18.39
C ARG A 897 9.93 25.75 -19.07
N ARG A 898 10.76 24.93 -18.40
CA ARG A 898 11.35 23.67 -18.89
C ARG A 898 12.35 23.77 -20.06
N TYR A 899 12.40 24.89 -20.77
CA TYR A 899 13.26 25.10 -21.94
C TYR A 899 14.28 26.21 -21.74
N ASN A 900 15.35 26.18 -22.55
CA ASN A 900 16.30 27.28 -22.64
C ASN A 900 15.71 28.47 -23.43
N ARG A 901 16.36 29.63 -23.33
CA ARG A 901 15.85 30.88 -23.89
C ARG A 901 15.78 30.84 -25.41
N GLU A 902 16.70 30.16 -26.08
CA GLU A 902 16.78 30.05 -27.53
C GLU A 902 15.59 29.28 -28.09
N THR A 903 15.18 28.19 -27.43
CA THR A 903 14.03 27.39 -27.85
C THR A 903 12.72 28.15 -27.69
N LEU A 904 12.60 28.98 -26.66
CA LEU A 904 11.43 29.82 -26.40
C LEU A 904 11.32 31.02 -27.35
N GLN A 905 12.26 31.24 -28.27
CA GLN A 905 12.10 32.26 -29.31
C GLN A 905 11.10 31.86 -30.38
N VAL A 906 10.91 30.55 -30.61
CA VAL A 906 9.97 30.05 -31.63
C VAL A 906 8.54 30.13 -31.13
N ARG A 907 7.66 30.71 -31.94
CA ARG A 907 6.25 30.94 -31.62
C ARG A 907 5.32 30.30 -32.64
N TYR A 908 4.23 29.74 -32.13
CA TYR A 908 3.07 29.35 -32.91
C TYR A 908 1.88 30.22 -32.49
N LYS A 909 1.27 30.95 -33.44
CA LYS A 909 0.23 31.96 -33.16
C LYS A 909 0.59 32.90 -31.98
N GLY A 910 1.84 33.36 -31.93
CA GLY A 910 2.35 34.27 -30.90
C GLY A 910 2.71 33.62 -29.55
N LYS A 911 2.46 32.32 -29.36
CA LYS A 911 2.72 31.58 -28.12
C LYS A 911 3.92 30.64 -28.27
N THR A 912 4.76 30.57 -27.25
CA THR A 912 5.88 29.60 -27.20
C THR A 912 5.37 28.22 -26.82
N ILE A 913 6.18 27.18 -26.99
CA ILE A 913 5.77 25.83 -26.58
C ILE A 913 5.51 25.73 -25.07
N ALA A 914 6.27 26.48 -24.25
CA ALA A 914 6.02 26.56 -22.82
C ALA A 914 4.69 27.27 -22.50
N ASP A 915 4.32 28.30 -23.25
CA ASP A 915 3.01 28.95 -23.08
C ASP A 915 1.86 27.99 -23.44
N VAL A 916 2.02 27.19 -24.50
CA VAL A 916 1.02 26.18 -24.90
C VAL A 916 0.89 25.09 -23.84
N LEU A 917 1.99 24.62 -23.27
CA LEU A 917 1.96 23.65 -22.17
C LEU A 917 1.36 24.21 -20.88
N ASP A 918 1.38 25.53 -20.68
CA ASP A 918 0.79 26.19 -19.52
C ASP A 918 -0.71 26.52 -19.70
N MET A 919 -1.28 26.29 -20.88
CA MET A 919 -2.72 26.42 -21.13
C MET A 919 -3.50 25.30 -20.46
N ASP A 920 -4.66 25.64 -19.91
CA ASP A 920 -5.68 24.67 -19.54
C ASP A 920 -6.30 24.01 -20.79
N VAL A 921 -6.92 22.84 -20.60
CA VAL A 921 -7.49 22.04 -21.70
C VAL A 921 -8.55 22.84 -22.46
N GLN A 922 -9.40 23.61 -21.77
CA GLN A 922 -10.45 24.40 -22.41
C GLN A 922 -9.86 25.48 -23.33
N THR A 923 -8.89 26.25 -22.83
CA THR A 923 -8.17 27.29 -23.57
C THR A 923 -7.41 26.69 -24.74
N ALA A 924 -6.78 25.53 -24.56
CA ALA A 924 -6.10 24.83 -25.63
C ALA A 924 -7.08 24.35 -26.71
N LEU A 925 -8.28 23.88 -26.34
CA LEU A 925 -9.32 23.43 -27.27
C LEU A 925 -9.75 24.59 -28.19
N GLU A 926 -9.96 25.77 -27.63
CA GLU A 926 -10.26 27.00 -28.38
C GLU A 926 -9.07 27.43 -29.26
N PHE A 927 -7.84 27.38 -28.73
CA PHE A 927 -6.63 27.80 -29.46
C PHE A 927 -6.30 26.91 -30.68
N PHE A 928 -6.58 25.61 -30.57
CA PHE A 928 -6.34 24.59 -31.61
C PHE A 928 -7.59 24.19 -32.40
N ASP A 929 -8.65 25.01 -32.39
CA ASP A 929 -9.89 24.72 -33.13
C ASP A 929 -9.64 24.35 -34.61
N ASN A 930 -8.72 25.07 -35.26
CA ASN A 930 -8.36 24.86 -36.66
C ASN A 930 -7.43 23.65 -36.92
N VAL A 931 -7.07 22.86 -35.89
CA VAL A 931 -6.19 21.68 -36.02
C VAL A 931 -6.97 20.43 -35.59
N PRO A 932 -7.71 19.78 -36.50
CA PRO A 932 -8.69 18.73 -36.16
C PRO A 932 -8.12 17.58 -35.34
N ARG A 933 -6.87 17.18 -35.64
CA ARG A 933 -6.20 16.07 -34.94
C ARG A 933 -5.88 16.42 -33.47
N VAL A 934 -5.50 17.66 -33.19
CA VAL A 934 -5.28 18.16 -31.83
C VAL A 934 -6.60 18.36 -31.11
N ARG A 935 -7.58 19.01 -31.77
CA ARG A 935 -8.92 19.25 -31.25
C ARG A 935 -9.60 17.95 -30.80
N ARG A 936 -9.51 16.87 -31.59
CA ARG A 936 -10.10 15.57 -31.22
C ARG A 936 -9.55 15.01 -29.90
N ILE A 937 -8.25 15.13 -29.65
CA ILE A 937 -7.63 14.65 -28.41
C ILE A 937 -8.02 15.56 -27.23
N LEU A 938 -7.96 16.87 -27.42
CA LEU A 938 -8.37 17.83 -26.39
C LEU A 938 -9.86 17.68 -26.03
N GLN A 939 -10.72 17.36 -27.00
CA GLN A 939 -12.13 17.08 -26.76
C GLN A 939 -12.33 15.88 -25.83
N THR A 940 -11.49 14.85 -25.92
CA THR A 940 -11.60 13.71 -24.98
C THR A 940 -11.25 14.09 -23.56
N LEU A 941 -10.28 15.00 -23.35
CA LEU A 941 -9.94 15.54 -22.03
C LEU A 941 -11.07 16.44 -21.48
N HIS A 942 -11.69 17.24 -22.36
CA HIS A 942 -12.87 18.04 -22.03
C HIS A 942 -14.05 17.15 -21.62
N ASP A 943 -14.34 16.10 -22.40
CA ASP A 943 -15.49 15.23 -22.18
C ASP A 943 -15.42 14.50 -20.83
N VAL A 944 -14.22 14.15 -20.35
CA VAL A 944 -14.00 13.55 -19.02
C VAL A 944 -13.93 14.58 -17.88
N GLY A 945 -14.16 15.86 -18.16
CA GLY A 945 -14.24 16.92 -17.16
C GLY A 945 -12.90 17.50 -16.68
N LEU A 946 -11.83 17.40 -17.48
CA LEU A 946 -10.48 17.89 -17.11
C LEU A 946 -10.15 19.26 -17.71
N ASP A 947 -11.16 20.09 -17.93
CA ASP A 947 -11.04 21.40 -18.59
C ASP A 947 -10.02 22.35 -17.96
N TYR A 948 -9.86 22.24 -16.64
CA TYR A 948 -9.06 23.13 -15.82
C TYR A 948 -7.60 22.72 -15.70
N ILE A 949 -7.25 21.49 -16.11
CA ILE A 949 -5.89 20.97 -15.97
C ILE A 949 -5.00 21.56 -17.05
N LYS A 950 -3.78 21.94 -16.70
CA LYS A 950 -2.79 22.41 -17.67
C LYS A 950 -2.20 21.25 -18.47
N LEU A 951 -1.99 21.44 -19.77
CA LEU A 951 -1.43 20.40 -20.65
C LEU A 951 -0.08 19.84 -20.17
N GLY A 952 0.76 20.72 -19.63
CA GLY A 952 2.08 20.41 -19.09
C GLY A 952 2.14 20.19 -17.58
N GLN A 953 0.99 20.13 -16.88
CA GLN A 953 0.95 19.96 -15.42
C GLN A 953 1.69 18.67 -15.00
N PRO A 954 2.64 18.75 -14.05
CA PRO A 954 3.34 17.57 -13.55
C PRO A 954 2.39 16.47 -13.07
N ALA A 955 2.61 15.22 -13.49
CA ALA A 955 1.82 14.07 -13.07
C ALA A 955 1.82 13.85 -11.55
N THR A 956 2.88 14.29 -10.86
CA THR A 956 3.02 14.22 -9.39
C THR A 956 2.08 15.17 -8.65
N THR A 957 1.46 16.12 -9.35
CA THR A 957 0.50 17.08 -8.80
C THR A 957 -0.95 16.75 -9.15
N LEU A 958 -1.17 15.69 -9.92
CA LEU A 958 -2.52 15.22 -10.25
C LEU A 958 -3.04 14.35 -9.11
N SER A 959 -4.31 14.53 -8.77
CA SER A 959 -5.03 13.60 -7.91
C SER A 959 -5.20 12.23 -8.59
N GLY A 960 -5.49 11.19 -7.80
CA GLY A 960 -5.76 9.84 -8.33
C GLY A 960 -6.90 9.82 -9.35
N GLY A 961 -8.01 10.50 -9.05
CA GLY A 961 -9.15 10.62 -9.96
C GLY A 961 -8.85 11.44 -11.23
N GLU A 962 -7.99 12.47 -11.16
CA GLU A 962 -7.53 13.18 -12.37
C GLU A 962 -6.65 12.30 -13.24
N ALA A 963 -5.70 11.58 -12.63
CA ALA A 963 -4.83 10.63 -13.33
C ALA A 963 -5.67 9.55 -14.04
N GLN A 964 -6.66 9.00 -13.36
CA GLN A 964 -7.60 8.03 -13.91
C GLN A 964 -8.39 8.60 -15.10
N ARG A 965 -8.95 9.82 -14.98
CA ARG A 965 -9.67 10.49 -16.07
C ARG A 965 -8.77 10.77 -17.28
N VAL A 966 -7.48 11.09 -17.09
CA VAL A 966 -6.51 11.21 -18.20
C VAL A 966 -6.32 9.87 -18.93
N LYS A 967 -6.28 8.75 -18.20
CA LYS A 967 -6.24 7.40 -18.79
C LYS A 967 -7.50 7.08 -19.57
N LEU A 968 -8.67 7.42 -19.02
CA LEU A 968 -9.96 7.27 -19.70
C LEU A 968 -10.02 8.08 -21.01
N ALA A 969 -9.57 9.34 -20.99
CA ALA A 969 -9.53 10.20 -22.18
C ALA A 969 -8.67 9.59 -23.30
N LYS A 970 -7.53 8.98 -22.97
CA LYS A 970 -6.66 8.29 -23.94
C LYS A 970 -7.40 7.15 -24.65
N GLU A 971 -8.23 6.40 -23.95
CA GLU A 971 -8.98 5.30 -24.56
C GLU A 971 -10.20 5.78 -25.35
N LEU A 972 -10.87 6.83 -24.90
CA LEU A 972 -11.94 7.50 -25.66
C LEU A 972 -11.44 8.08 -26.99
N ALA A 973 -10.16 8.44 -27.09
CA ALA A 973 -9.57 8.93 -28.33
C ALA A 973 -9.44 7.83 -29.41
N ARG A 974 -9.49 6.56 -29.02
CA ARG A 974 -9.34 5.40 -29.92
C ARG A 974 -10.68 5.01 -30.55
N VAL A 975 -10.63 4.24 -31.63
CA VAL A 975 -11.84 3.71 -32.26
C VAL A 975 -12.32 2.51 -31.45
N ALA A 976 -13.56 2.54 -30.98
CA ALA A 976 -14.17 1.42 -30.27
C ALA A 976 -14.38 0.24 -31.21
N THR A 977 -14.01 -0.97 -30.78
CA THR A 977 -14.31 -2.22 -31.51
C THR A 977 -15.67 -2.81 -31.11
N GLY A 978 -16.25 -2.32 -30.00
CA GLY A 978 -17.47 -2.87 -29.40
C GLY A 978 -17.23 -4.17 -28.62
N ARG A 979 -16.01 -4.70 -28.59
CA ARG A 979 -15.65 -5.96 -27.92
C ARG A 979 -14.59 -5.79 -26.83
N THR A 980 -14.59 -4.62 -26.19
CA THR A 980 -13.62 -4.27 -25.13
C THR A 980 -14.30 -4.28 -23.76
N VAL A 981 -13.62 -4.80 -22.74
CA VAL A 981 -14.00 -4.63 -21.33
C VAL A 981 -13.17 -3.51 -20.72
N TYR A 982 -13.81 -2.52 -20.12
CA TYR A 982 -13.19 -1.48 -19.32
C TYR A 982 -13.43 -1.75 -17.85
N ILE A 983 -12.38 -1.73 -17.03
CA ILE A 983 -12.46 -1.86 -15.58
C ILE A 983 -12.05 -0.53 -14.97
N LEU A 984 -12.87 0.01 -14.06
CA LEU A 984 -12.62 1.27 -13.37
C LEU A 984 -12.77 1.06 -11.86
N ASP A 985 -11.80 1.54 -11.10
CA ASP A 985 -11.80 1.50 -9.63
C ASP A 985 -12.18 2.88 -9.06
N GLU A 986 -13.33 2.95 -8.40
CA GLU A 986 -13.92 4.15 -7.78
C GLU A 986 -13.80 5.43 -8.64
N PRO A 987 -14.33 5.48 -9.88
CA PRO A 987 -14.13 6.62 -10.75
C PRO A 987 -14.86 7.89 -10.31
N THR A 988 -15.71 7.84 -9.28
CA THR A 988 -16.34 9.02 -8.68
C THR A 988 -15.58 9.63 -7.51
N THR A 989 -14.44 9.06 -7.11
CA THR A 989 -13.55 9.68 -6.12
C THR A 989 -13.19 11.11 -6.54
N GLY A 990 -13.32 12.09 -5.64
CA GLY A 990 -12.95 13.48 -5.96
C GLY A 990 -14.02 14.29 -6.71
N LEU A 991 -15.20 13.72 -6.99
CA LEU A 991 -16.16 14.33 -7.90
C LEU A 991 -17.40 14.89 -7.19
N HIS A 992 -17.73 16.12 -7.55
CA HIS A 992 -19.01 16.72 -7.22
C HIS A 992 -20.15 16.03 -8.03
N PHE A 993 -21.39 16.06 -7.53
CA PHE A 993 -22.56 15.43 -8.19
C PHE A 993 -22.69 15.77 -9.68
N ALA A 994 -22.47 17.03 -10.04
CA ALA A 994 -22.50 17.47 -11.43
C ALA A 994 -21.41 16.77 -12.28
N ASP A 995 -20.22 16.58 -11.73
CA ASP A 995 -19.11 15.91 -12.42
C ASP A 995 -19.37 14.40 -12.52
N VAL A 996 -19.95 13.78 -11.49
CA VAL A 996 -20.44 12.38 -11.53
C VAL A 996 -21.43 12.20 -12.67
N GLN A 997 -22.39 13.11 -12.84
CA GLN A 997 -23.34 13.07 -13.95
C GLN A 997 -22.65 13.19 -15.33
N HIS A 998 -21.60 14.01 -15.45
CA HIS A 998 -20.83 14.12 -16.68
C HIS A 998 -20.06 12.83 -16.98
N LEU A 999 -19.39 12.26 -15.97
CA LEU A 999 -18.66 11.01 -16.08
C LEU A 999 -19.59 9.85 -16.46
N LEU A 1000 -20.75 9.71 -15.81
CA LEU A 1000 -21.73 8.67 -16.15
C LEU A 1000 -22.18 8.75 -17.60
N ARG A 1001 -22.37 9.95 -18.16
CA ARG A 1001 -22.66 10.12 -19.60
C ARG A 1001 -21.53 9.61 -20.48
N VAL A 1002 -20.27 9.80 -20.08
CA VAL A 1002 -19.11 9.27 -20.81
C VAL A 1002 -19.04 7.75 -20.74
N LEU A 1003 -19.24 7.18 -19.55
CA LEU A 1003 -19.22 5.73 -19.34
C LEU A 1003 -20.36 5.04 -20.11
N HIS A 1004 -21.57 5.59 -20.07
CA HIS A 1004 -22.68 5.05 -20.88
C HIS A 1004 -22.43 5.18 -22.38
N ARG A 1005 -21.73 6.22 -22.87
CA ARG A 1005 -21.32 6.29 -24.29
C ARG A 1005 -20.36 5.15 -24.68
N LEU A 1006 -19.48 4.71 -23.77
CA LEU A 1006 -18.62 3.54 -24.02
C LEU A 1006 -19.45 2.27 -24.15
N VAL A 1007 -20.47 2.11 -23.30
CA VAL A 1007 -21.40 0.98 -23.33
C VAL A 1007 -22.29 1.01 -24.58
N ASP A 1008 -22.80 2.19 -24.98
CA ASP A 1008 -23.59 2.37 -26.20
C ASP A 1008 -22.78 2.07 -27.48
N ALA A 1009 -21.44 2.18 -27.41
CA ALA A 1009 -20.54 1.73 -28.46
C ALA A 1009 -20.32 0.20 -28.50
N GLY A 1010 -21.05 -0.55 -27.67
CA GLY A 1010 -21.03 -2.02 -27.57
C GLY A 1010 -20.09 -2.59 -26.50
N ASN A 1011 -19.27 -1.75 -25.86
CA ASN A 1011 -18.27 -2.22 -24.90
C ASN A 1011 -18.91 -2.58 -23.55
N THR A 1012 -18.19 -3.34 -22.74
CA THR A 1012 -18.58 -3.63 -21.36
C THR A 1012 -17.80 -2.72 -20.42
N VAL A 1013 -18.46 -2.14 -19.44
CA VAL A 1013 -17.81 -1.28 -18.44
C VAL A 1013 -18.13 -1.84 -17.07
N VAL A 1014 -17.11 -2.30 -16.35
CA VAL A 1014 -17.18 -2.82 -14.98
C VAL A 1014 -16.58 -1.77 -14.05
N VAL A 1015 -17.33 -1.37 -13.05
CA VAL A 1015 -16.95 -0.31 -12.11
C VAL A 1015 -17.02 -0.82 -10.68
N ILE A 1016 -15.96 -0.63 -9.89
CA ILE A 1016 -16.01 -0.83 -8.44
C ILE A 1016 -16.47 0.49 -7.81
N GLU A 1017 -17.63 0.52 -7.16
CA GLU A 1017 -18.19 1.77 -6.63
C GLU A 1017 -19.00 1.60 -5.35
N HIS A 1018 -19.02 2.70 -4.60
CA HIS A 1018 -19.81 2.89 -3.40
C HIS A 1018 -20.85 4.01 -3.56
N ASN A 1019 -20.66 4.89 -4.55
CA ASN A 1019 -21.58 5.99 -4.80
C ASN A 1019 -22.93 5.48 -5.34
N LEU A 1020 -24.01 5.75 -4.59
CA LEU A 1020 -25.35 5.27 -4.91
C LEU A 1020 -25.89 5.82 -6.25
N ASP A 1021 -25.44 7.00 -6.70
CA ASP A 1021 -25.84 7.52 -8.02
C ASP A 1021 -25.23 6.72 -9.18
N VAL A 1022 -24.07 6.08 -8.97
CA VAL A 1022 -23.50 5.14 -9.94
C VAL A 1022 -24.23 3.81 -9.86
N VAL A 1023 -24.44 3.28 -8.65
CA VAL A 1023 -25.10 1.99 -8.43
C VAL A 1023 -26.52 2.00 -9.01
N LYS A 1024 -27.29 3.07 -8.79
CA LYS A 1024 -28.65 3.17 -9.32
C LYS A 1024 -28.72 3.36 -10.84
N THR A 1025 -27.64 3.81 -11.49
CA THR A 1025 -27.58 3.97 -12.95
C THR A 1025 -27.01 2.74 -13.66
N ALA A 1026 -26.47 1.78 -12.90
CA ALA A 1026 -26.01 0.47 -13.37
C ALA A 1026 -27.09 -0.34 -14.09
N ASP A 1027 -26.70 -1.07 -15.13
CA ASP A 1027 -27.56 -2.08 -15.75
C ASP A 1027 -27.56 -3.39 -14.93
N TRP A 1028 -26.41 -3.70 -14.31
CA TRP A 1028 -26.21 -4.89 -13.48
C TRP A 1028 -25.34 -4.55 -12.26
N VAL A 1029 -25.67 -5.11 -11.11
CA VAL A 1029 -24.98 -4.90 -9.84
C VAL A 1029 -24.58 -6.25 -9.25
N ILE A 1030 -23.37 -6.31 -8.71
CA ILE A 1030 -22.84 -7.44 -7.92
C ILE A 1030 -22.50 -6.89 -6.55
N ASP A 1031 -23.24 -7.32 -5.52
CA ASP A 1031 -23.07 -6.87 -4.14
C ASP A 1031 -22.24 -7.89 -3.34
N MET A 1032 -21.07 -7.44 -2.86
CA MET A 1032 -20.10 -8.24 -2.10
C MET A 1032 -20.24 -8.01 -0.60
N GLY A 1033 -20.21 -9.06 0.21
CA GLY A 1033 -20.38 -8.95 1.67
C GLY A 1033 -20.59 -10.30 2.34
N PRO A 1034 -21.44 -10.39 3.39
CA PRO A 1034 -22.25 -9.32 3.98
C PRO A 1034 -21.43 -8.30 4.80
N GLU A 1035 -20.29 -8.70 5.37
CA GLU A 1035 -19.40 -7.82 6.12
C GLU A 1035 -18.03 -7.65 5.42
N GLY A 1036 -17.10 -6.97 6.08
CA GLY A 1036 -15.69 -6.87 5.65
C GLY A 1036 -14.80 -7.86 6.39
N GLY A 1037 -13.64 -8.21 5.80
CA GLY A 1037 -12.70 -9.16 6.40
C GLY A 1037 -13.25 -10.58 6.42
N ASP A 1038 -13.10 -11.29 7.53
CA ASP A 1038 -13.48 -12.71 7.66
C ASP A 1038 -15.00 -12.95 7.54
N GLY A 1039 -15.82 -11.92 7.79
CA GLY A 1039 -17.28 -11.97 7.59
C GLY A 1039 -17.73 -11.59 6.18
N GLY A 1040 -16.79 -11.33 5.27
CA GLY A 1040 -17.02 -10.92 3.88
C GLY A 1040 -16.62 -11.99 2.87
N GLY A 1041 -16.43 -11.58 1.62
CA GLY A 1041 -15.92 -12.47 0.58
C GLY A 1041 -16.95 -13.43 -0.02
N TYR A 1042 -18.23 -13.08 0.07
CA TYR A 1042 -19.33 -13.76 -0.62
C TYR A 1042 -20.08 -12.77 -1.52
N VAL A 1043 -20.77 -13.30 -2.53
CA VAL A 1043 -21.78 -12.54 -3.29
C VAL A 1043 -23.08 -12.58 -2.50
N VAL A 1044 -23.49 -11.44 -1.96
CA VAL A 1044 -24.75 -11.29 -1.21
C VAL A 1044 -25.93 -11.32 -2.16
N ALA A 1045 -25.80 -10.58 -3.27
CA ALA A 1045 -26.81 -10.50 -4.31
C ALA A 1045 -26.19 -10.08 -5.64
N GLN A 1046 -26.81 -10.50 -6.74
CA GLN A 1046 -26.48 -10.04 -8.10
C GLN A 1046 -27.77 -9.86 -8.89
N GLY A 1047 -27.85 -8.80 -9.70
CA GLY A 1047 -29.08 -8.46 -10.40
C GLY A 1047 -29.12 -7.02 -10.88
N THR A 1048 -30.28 -6.59 -11.36
CA THR A 1048 -30.57 -5.17 -11.56
C THR A 1048 -30.61 -4.42 -10.21
N PRO A 1049 -30.37 -3.10 -10.19
CA PRO A 1049 -30.52 -2.28 -8.98
C PRO A 1049 -31.84 -2.51 -8.22
N GLU A 1050 -32.95 -2.68 -8.94
CA GLU A 1050 -34.27 -2.95 -8.35
C GLU A 1050 -34.36 -4.34 -7.69
N GLU A 1051 -33.65 -5.34 -8.20
CA GLU A 1051 -33.57 -6.68 -7.61
C GLU A 1051 -32.71 -6.66 -6.35
N ILE A 1052 -31.55 -5.98 -6.39
CA ILE A 1052 -30.69 -5.79 -5.21
C ILE A 1052 -31.45 -5.09 -4.08
N ALA A 1053 -32.22 -4.05 -4.40
CA ALA A 1053 -33.02 -3.30 -3.42
C ALA A 1053 -34.06 -4.13 -2.66
N ARG A 1054 -34.44 -5.31 -3.18
CA ARG A 1054 -35.41 -6.23 -2.54
C ARG A 1054 -34.74 -7.22 -1.59
N VAL A 1055 -33.42 -7.38 -1.64
CA VAL A 1055 -32.70 -8.36 -0.82
C VAL A 1055 -32.47 -7.79 0.58
N GLU A 1056 -33.06 -8.40 1.61
CA GLU A 1056 -32.96 -7.92 3.00
C GLU A 1056 -31.54 -8.02 3.59
N GLY A 1057 -30.75 -9.02 3.16
CA GLY A 1057 -29.37 -9.20 3.59
C GLY A 1057 -28.35 -8.26 2.92
N SER A 1058 -28.77 -7.47 1.92
CA SER A 1058 -27.89 -6.54 1.20
C SER A 1058 -27.90 -5.18 1.87
N HIS A 1059 -26.75 -4.78 2.44
CA HIS A 1059 -26.58 -3.42 2.96
C HIS A 1059 -26.79 -2.39 1.85
N THR A 1060 -26.24 -2.64 0.65
CA THR A 1060 -26.44 -1.77 -0.52
C THR A 1060 -27.92 -1.67 -0.90
N GLY A 1061 -28.62 -2.81 -0.92
CA GLY A 1061 -30.05 -2.88 -1.23
C GLY A 1061 -30.92 -2.06 -0.27
N ALA A 1062 -30.56 -2.00 1.00
CA ALA A 1062 -31.26 -1.17 1.99
C ALA A 1062 -31.24 0.33 1.60
N PHE A 1063 -30.07 0.90 1.32
CA PHE A 1063 -29.94 2.31 0.92
C PHE A 1063 -30.51 2.59 -0.48
N LEU A 1064 -30.37 1.63 -1.39
CA LEU A 1064 -30.85 1.76 -2.77
C LEU A 1064 -32.38 1.80 -2.84
N ARG A 1065 -33.07 1.07 -1.96
CA ARG A 1065 -34.54 1.03 -1.90
C ARG A 1065 -35.13 2.41 -1.62
N ASP A 1066 -34.63 3.12 -0.62
CA ASP A 1066 -35.11 4.47 -0.27
C ASP A 1066 -34.92 5.45 -1.42
N LEU A 1067 -33.76 5.34 -2.08
CA LEU A 1067 -33.39 6.23 -3.17
C LEU A 1067 -34.20 5.98 -4.45
N LEU A 1068 -34.44 4.71 -4.80
CA LEU A 1068 -35.30 4.35 -5.94
C LEU A 1068 -36.76 4.76 -5.70
N LEU A 1069 -37.28 4.65 -4.48
CA LEU A 1069 -38.63 5.10 -4.13
C LEU A 1069 -38.76 6.62 -4.28
N HIS A 1070 -37.81 7.38 -3.75
CA HIS A 1070 -37.81 8.84 -3.86
C HIS A 1070 -37.75 9.34 -5.31
N ASP A 1071 -36.97 8.71 -6.18
CA ASP A 1071 -36.91 9.10 -7.60
C ASP A 1071 -38.22 8.78 -8.34
N VAL A 1072 -38.90 7.67 -8.00
CA VAL A 1072 -40.23 7.35 -8.56
C VAL A 1072 -41.28 8.38 -8.11
N GLU A 1073 -41.29 8.75 -6.82
CA GLU A 1073 -42.18 9.79 -6.29
C GLU A 1073 -41.93 11.14 -6.95
N ARG A 1074 -40.67 11.54 -7.12
CA ARG A 1074 -40.27 12.77 -7.80
C ARG A 1074 -40.71 12.79 -9.26
N GLN A 1075 -40.54 11.67 -9.99
CA GLN A 1075 -40.99 11.54 -11.37
C GLN A 1075 -42.52 11.57 -11.48
N ALA A 1076 -43.23 10.96 -10.52
CA ALA A 1076 -44.70 10.96 -10.44
C ALA A 1076 -45.28 12.34 -10.09
N ALA A 1077 -44.59 13.14 -9.27
CA ALA A 1077 -44.99 14.50 -8.86
C ALA A 1077 -44.92 15.54 -10.01
N GLY A 1078 -44.56 15.15 -11.23
CA GLY A 1078 -44.66 16.01 -12.41
C GLY A 1078 -43.65 17.16 -12.45
N ALA A 1079 -42.61 17.13 -11.61
CA ALA A 1079 -41.49 18.06 -11.67
C ALA A 1079 -40.65 17.79 -12.93
N ARG A 1080 -41.14 18.21 -14.10
CA ARG A 1080 -40.31 18.31 -15.30
C ARG A 1080 -39.24 19.36 -15.02
N PRO A 1081 -37.94 19.02 -14.99
CA PRO A 1081 -36.91 20.03 -14.99
C PRO A 1081 -37.09 20.86 -16.26
N GLU A 1082 -36.92 22.18 -16.18
CA GLU A 1082 -36.82 23.01 -17.38
C GLU A 1082 -35.75 22.39 -18.29
N ARG A 1083 -36.16 21.80 -19.41
CA ARG A 1083 -35.27 21.38 -20.49
C ARG A 1083 -34.72 22.63 -21.17
N ARG A 1084 -33.86 23.37 -20.49
CA ARG A 1084 -33.08 24.48 -21.03
C ARG A 1084 -31.63 24.37 -20.56
N TRP A 1085 -30.96 23.36 -21.09
CA TRP A 1085 -29.52 23.46 -21.37
C TRP A 1085 -29.34 23.46 -22.89
N GLY A 1086 -29.81 24.52 -23.52
CA GLY A 1086 -29.28 24.98 -24.80
C GLY A 1086 -28.23 26.04 -24.48
N ALA A 1087 -26.96 25.75 -24.76
CA ALA A 1087 -25.86 26.70 -24.82
C ALA A 1087 -25.80 27.76 -23.69
N VAL A 1088 -25.30 27.38 -22.51
CA VAL A 1088 -24.64 28.33 -21.60
C VAL A 1088 -23.12 28.19 -21.77
N CYS A 1089 -22.68 28.39 -23.01
CA CYS A 1089 -21.33 28.83 -23.36
C CYS A 1089 -21.56 29.92 -24.42
N CYS A 1090 -21.13 31.14 -24.11
CA CYS A 1090 -21.35 32.39 -24.85
C CYS A 1090 -22.67 33.14 -24.56
N ALA A 1091 -22.74 33.80 -23.38
CA ALA A 1091 -23.40 35.09 -23.28
C ALA A 1091 -22.32 36.19 -23.45
N PRO A 1092 -22.47 37.18 -24.36
CA PRO A 1092 -21.58 38.33 -24.40
C PRO A 1092 -21.83 39.18 -23.16
N THR A 1093 -20.76 39.49 -22.44
CA THR A 1093 -20.76 40.38 -21.29
C THR A 1093 -21.28 41.78 -21.65
N HIS A 1094 -21.93 42.38 -20.66
CA HIS A 1094 -22.51 43.72 -20.59
C HIS A 1094 -21.88 44.79 -21.51
N ARG A 1095 -22.73 45.37 -22.38
CA ARG A 1095 -22.52 46.73 -22.90
C ARG A 1095 -22.68 47.73 -21.75
N ALA A 1096 -21.65 48.54 -21.55
CA ALA A 1096 -21.70 49.75 -20.74
C ALA A 1096 -22.81 50.71 -21.24
N PRO A 1097 -23.43 51.51 -20.35
CA PRO A 1097 -24.44 52.47 -20.76
C PRO A 1097 -23.80 53.60 -21.60
N PRO A 1098 -24.44 54.08 -22.68
CA PRO A 1098 -23.90 55.16 -23.47
C PRO A 1098 -24.08 56.49 -22.73
N VAL A 1099 -22.96 57.14 -22.43
CA VAL A 1099 -22.92 58.56 -22.08
C VAL A 1099 -23.26 59.36 -23.33
N GLY A 1100 -24.34 60.13 -23.26
CA GLY A 1100 -24.78 61.03 -24.32
C GLY A 1100 -23.77 62.16 -24.54
N GLY A 1101 -23.49 62.44 -25.81
CA GLY A 1101 -22.70 63.57 -26.26
C GLY A 1101 -23.01 63.84 -27.73
N ALA A 1102 -23.90 64.81 -27.97
CA ALA A 1102 -24.21 65.32 -29.30
C ALA A 1102 -22.98 66.00 -29.93
N VAL A 1103 -22.88 65.97 -31.27
CA VAL A 1103 -22.59 67.10 -32.18
C VAL A 1103 -22.17 66.57 -33.56
N GLY A 1104 -22.84 67.05 -34.61
CA GLY A 1104 -22.13 67.59 -35.78
C GLY A 1104 -22.05 66.79 -37.09
N ARG A 1105 -23.04 67.06 -37.97
CA ARG A 1105 -22.90 67.40 -39.41
C ARG A 1105 -22.19 66.43 -40.39
N GLY A 1106 -23.00 65.95 -41.34
CA GLY A 1106 -22.86 66.30 -42.77
C GLY A 1106 -22.03 65.38 -43.67
N GLY A 1107 -22.62 64.92 -44.78
CA GLY A 1107 -21.82 64.38 -45.90
C GLY A 1107 -22.56 63.44 -46.84
N ARG A 1108 -22.95 63.95 -48.01
CA ARG A 1108 -23.69 63.29 -49.09
C ARG A 1108 -22.85 62.28 -49.92
N ARG A 1109 -23.59 61.31 -50.51
CA ARG A 1109 -23.53 60.75 -51.89
C ARG A 1109 -22.78 59.44 -52.20
N ARG A 1110 -23.60 58.50 -52.74
CA ARG A 1110 -23.45 57.57 -53.91
C ARG A 1110 -22.29 56.56 -53.87
N GLY A 1111 -22.43 55.28 -54.19
CA GLY A 1111 -23.55 54.46 -54.69
C GLY A 1111 -22.99 53.14 -55.26
N TYR A 1112 -23.80 52.06 -55.23
CA TYR A 1112 -23.71 50.80 -56.01
C TYR A 1112 -22.42 49.95 -55.85
N ALA A 1113 -22.42 48.62 -55.68
CA ALA A 1113 -23.43 47.56 -55.78
C ALA A 1113 -22.87 46.28 -55.13
N ARG A 1114 -23.72 45.43 -54.55
CA ARG A 1114 -23.98 44.04 -55.01
C ARG A 1114 -24.84 43.25 -54.00
N ARG A 1115 -26.06 42.98 -54.47
CA ARG A 1115 -26.92 41.79 -54.29
C ARG A 1115 -27.03 41.16 -52.90
N ALA A 1116 -28.20 41.37 -52.32
CA ALA A 1116 -28.81 40.57 -51.26
C ALA A 1116 -29.95 39.69 -51.83
N TRP A 1117 -30.42 38.78 -50.95
CA TRP A 1117 -31.69 38.03 -50.88
C TRP A 1117 -31.62 36.51 -51.20
N PRO A 1118 -32.48 35.68 -50.56
CA PRO A 1118 -32.91 35.68 -49.15
C PRO A 1118 -33.05 34.22 -48.59
N TRP A 1119 -33.47 34.03 -47.34
CA TRP A 1119 -34.66 33.22 -46.95
C TRP A 1119 -34.76 33.07 -45.43
N ARG A 1120 -35.92 33.48 -44.92
CA ARG A 1120 -36.46 33.33 -43.55
C ARG A 1120 -36.95 31.90 -43.31
N TYR A 1121 -37.03 31.46 -42.05
CA TYR A 1121 -38.16 30.73 -41.41
C TYR A 1121 -37.78 30.56 -39.91
N ALA A 1122 -38.38 31.31 -38.98
CA ALA A 1122 -39.68 31.08 -38.31
C ALA A 1122 -39.53 30.24 -37.02
N CYS A 1123 -39.64 30.92 -35.88
CA CYS A 1123 -39.96 30.34 -34.57
C CYS A 1123 -41.47 30.06 -34.48
N GLY A 1124 -41.84 28.96 -33.85
CA GLY A 1124 -43.20 28.67 -33.41
C GLY A 1124 -43.19 27.61 -32.31
N ALA A 1125 -43.74 28.02 -31.15
CA ALA A 1125 -44.21 27.30 -29.95
C ALA A 1125 -43.62 25.93 -29.59
#